data_AF-A0A9D3TB41-F1
#
_entry.id   AF-A0A9D3TB41-F1
#
_cell.length_a   1.000
_cell.length_b   1.000
_cell.length_c   1.000
_cell.angle_alpha   90.00
_cell.angle_beta   90.00
_cell.angle_gamma   90.00
#
_symmetry.space_group_name_H-M   'P 1'
#
loop_
_entity.id
_entity.type
_entity.pdbx_description
1 polymer ?
#
loop_
_entity_poly.entity_id
_entity_poly.type
_entity_poly.pdbx_seq_one_letter_code
_entity_poly.pdbx_strand_id
1 'polypeptide(L)'
;MPKRSEEMLVDLWTSLLLVWITCVPHVFPAPFTNQSKSLQTGSEGLRGPGEGQRILSRAKRGWVWNQMFVLEEFSGPDPILVGRLHTDLDVGSKNIKYVLAGEGAGTIFAINERTGDIHAMKRLDREEKAEYTLTAQVINRDTNEPLEPPSEFTIKVQDINDNAPEFTNGPYHATVPEMSQVGTSVTKVTATDADDPVYGNSAKLVYSILEGQPYFSIDPDTAVIKVALHEMDREMREEYLVVIQAKDMGGHMGGLSGTTTVTVTLTDVNDNPPKFSKSLYEFTVPEDLAIGKPGGRVKANDRDLGENARSTYSIIDGNERDFFEITTDPQTQEGILRLKKPLDFETRKSYTLKVEATNVRFDPQFSTAGPFKDTATVKIAVEDSDEPPVFSQSTYLLQVHENATVNTVIGQVVARDPDATGSLVRYFIDRHTDLERQFNINVEDGRVTLAKPLDRETDMWHNITVTATEVKNHSQISRAIVAIQVLDVNDNAPEFATEYEAFLCENGKPGQVIQTISAVDKDDPQNGHTFVYSLVPEMLNNPNFTIKNNRDNSISILAKHDSFRRQKQEMYFLPIIVTDNGNPPMSSTNTLTIRVCGCSKEGIVQSCNVEAYVLPIGLSMGALIAILACIILLLVIVVLFVTLRRHKNEPLIIKDDEDVRENIIRYDDEGGGEEDTEAFDIATLQNPDGINGFLPRKDIKPDLQFMPRQGQNSGPNGVDVDEFINVRLHEADNDPTAPPYDSIQIYGYEGRGSVAGSLSSLETASSESDQNFDYLREWGPRFRRLGELYSVGESDKET
;
A
#
# COMPACT_ATOMS: atom_id res chain seq x y z
N MET A 1 -21.75 28.81 47.90
CA MET A 1 -21.13 28.15 49.07
C MET A 1 -19.63 28.00 48.80
N PRO A 2 -18.76 28.72 49.52
CA PRO A 2 -17.31 28.56 49.45
C PRO A 2 -16.75 27.80 50.68
N LYS A 3 -15.50 27.34 50.61
CA LYS A 3 -14.72 26.91 51.79
C LYS A 3 -13.35 27.64 51.86
N ARG A 4 -13.20 28.43 52.92
CA ARG A 4 -11.95 28.70 53.66
C ARG A 4 -11.39 27.37 54.24
N SER A 5 -10.16 27.24 54.74
CA SER A 5 -8.97 28.09 55.01
C SER A 5 -7.75 27.12 55.11
N GLU A 6 -6.47 27.48 55.26
CA GLU A 6 -5.80 28.16 56.38
C GLU A 6 -4.35 28.53 56.03
N GLU A 7 -3.82 29.58 56.66
CA GLU A 7 -2.38 29.84 56.82
C GLU A 7 -1.94 29.38 58.21
N MET A 8 -0.71 28.88 58.36
CA MET A 8 0.00 28.93 59.64
C MET A 8 1.52 29.03 59.46
N LEU A 9 2.07 30.17 59.87
CA LEU A 9 3.45 30.32 60.32
C LEU A 9 3.56 29.83 61.78
N VAL A 10 4.73 29.33 62.19
CA VAL A 10 5.46 29.76 63.40
C VAL A 10 6.87 29.13 63.40
N ASP A 11 7.79 29.89 63.99
CA ASP A 11 9.24 29.77 63.92
C ASP A 11 9.88 29.00 65.11
N LEU A 12 11.23 29.01 65.14
CA LEU A 12 12.15 28.73 66.27
C LEU A 12 12.57 27.27 66.58
N TRP A 13 13.89 27.06 66.67
CA TRP A 13 14.61 26.99 67.96
C TRP A 13 16.11 27.34 67.82
N THR A 14 16.69 27.95 68.86
CA THR A 14 18.11 28.38 68.95
C THR A 14 18.56 28.32 70.45
N SER A 15 19.74 28.69 70.96
CA SER A 15 20.92 29.47 70.54
C SER A 15 22.16 29.00 71.35
N LEU A 16 23.26 29.78 71.37
CA LEU A 16 24.46 29.70 72.25
C LEU A 16 25.52 28.61 71.92
N LEU A 17 26.83 28.78 72.20
CA LEU A 17 27.71 29.98 72.27
C LEU A 17 29.21 29.56 72.38
N LEU A 18 30.13 30.52 72.15
CA LEU A 18 31.55 30.59 72.59
C LEU A 18 32.60 29.62 71.95
N VAL A 19 33.86 30.01 71.64
CA VAL A 19 34.48 31.34 71.41
C VAL A 19 35.93 31.21 70.83
N TRP A 20 36.45 32.26 70.14
CA TRP A 20 37.87 32.50 69.71
C TRP A 20 38.45 31.53 68.64
N ILE A 21 39.25 31.91 67.63
CA ILE A 21 39.78 33.19 67.07
C ILE A 21 40.21 32.88 65.59
N THR A 22 40.22 33.75 64.56
CA THR A 22 40.96 35.02 64.31
C THR A 22 40.34 35.76 63.09
N CYS A 23 40.88 36.93 62.70
CA CYS A 23 40.68 37.61 61.39
C CYS A 23 42.02 37.56 60.57
N VAL A 24 42.19 37.93 59.29
CA VAL A 24 41.88 39.16 58.51
C VAL A 24 42.06 38.85 57.00
N PRO A 25 41.40 39.54 56.03
CA PRO A 25 41.50 39.24 54.58
C PRO A 25 42.63 40.01 53.83
N HIS A 26 42.95 39.56 52.61
CA HIS A 26 43.88 40.25 51.69
C HIS A 26 43.15 41.04 50.58
N VAL A 27 43.66 42.23 50.28
CA VAL A 27 43.22 43.15 49.21
C VAL A 27 44.47 43.60 48.41
N PHE A 28 44.28 43.89 47.12
CA PHE A 28 45.29 44.43 46.20
C PHE A 28 45.96 45.73 46.69
N PRO A 29 47.24 45.98 46.34
CA PRO A 29 47.82 47.31 46.27
C PRO A 29 48.12 47.76 44.82
N ALA A 30 47.80 49.02 44.52
CA ALA A 30 48.31 49.75 43.37
C ALA A 30 49.72 50.35 43.67
N PRO A 31 50.54 50.70 42.66
CA PRO A 31 51.91 51.17 42.90
C PRO A 31 51.94 52.63 43.35
N PHE A 32 52.76 52.94 44.35
CA PHE A 32 53.10 54.32 44.71
C PHE A 32 54.58 54.64 44.48
N THR A 33 54.79 55.85 43.97
CA THR A 33 56.08 56.47 43.71
C THR A 33 56.87 56.74 44.98
N ASN A 34 58.20 56.63 44.92
CA ASN A 34 59.07 57.01 46.02
C ASN A 34 60.07 58.08 45.55
N GLN A 35 59.72 59.34 45.80
CA GLN A 35 60.62 60.47 45.57
C GLN A 35 61.65 60.59 46.71
N SER A 36 62.92 60.63 46.36
CA SER A 36 63.98 61.02 47.29
C SER A 36 63.83 62.49 47.70
N LYS A 37 63.46 62.77 48.95
CA LYS A 37 63.56 64.10 49.55
C LYS A 37 64.86 64.25 50.33
N SER A 38 65.65 65.24 49.93
CA SER A 38 66.74 65.79 50.73
C SER A 38 66.21 66.42 52.02
N LEU A 39 66.95 66.25 53.12
CA LEU A 39 66.88 67.20 54.24
C LEU A 39 68.30 67.61 54.66
N GLN A 40 68.48 68.90 54.87
CA GLN A 40 69.74 69.52 55.31
C GLN A 40 69.87 69.51 56.85
N THR A 41 71.04 69.99 57.28
CA THR A 41 71.42 70.55 58.60
C THR A 41 71.60 69.59 59.78
N GLY A 42 72.72 69.81 60.50
CA GLY A 42 73.15 68.99 61.63
C GLY A 42 74.66 69.12 61.94
N SER A 43 75.19 70.34 61.91
CA SER A 43 76.60 70.62 62.25
C SER A 43 76.69 71.22 63.64
N GLU A 44 77.29 70.53 64.61
CA GLU A 44 78.15 71.15 65.62
C GLU A 44 78.99 70.14 66.44
N GLY A 45 80.26 70.48 66.67
CA GLY A 45 81.01 70.15 67.89
C GLY A 45 81.56 68.73 68.09
N LEU A 46 82.84 68.49 67.78
CA LEU A 46 83.94 68.52 68.78
C LEU A 46 85.33 68.19 68.18
N ARG A 47 86.39 68.76 68.78
CA ARG A 47 87.79 68.60 68.37
C ARG A 47 88.46 67.44 69.11
N GLY A 48 89.40 66.75 68.44
CA GLY A 48 90.38 65.89 69.09
C GLY A 48 91.25 65.12 68.08
N PRO A 49 92.55 65.41 67.92
CA PRO A 49 93.43 64.66 67.03
C PRO A 49 93.98 63.40 67.72
N GLY A 50 94.12 62.33 66.97
CA GLY A 50 94.72 61.07 67.44
C GLY A 50 95.17 60.22 66.27
N GLU A 51 96.42 60.36 65.86
CA GLU A 51 97.03 59.48 64.85
C GLU A 51 97.11 58.05 65.41
N GLY A 52 96.46 57.12 64.71
CA GLY A 52 96.45 55.69 65.05
C GLY A 52 96.55 54.88 63.76
N GLN A 53 97.78 54.59 63.35
CA GLN A 53 98.12 53.98 62.06
C GLN A 53 97.61 52.53 61.96
N ARG A 54 96.34 52.35 61.58
CA ARG A 54 95.76 51.03 61.28
C ARG A 54 96.05 50.63 59.84
N ILE A 55 96.85 49.58 59.68
CA ILE A 55 97.05 48.88 58.42
C ILE A 55 95.71 48.29 57.98
N LEU A 56 95.16 48.79 56.87
CA LEU A 56 93.94 48.27 56.26
C LEU A 56 94.28 47.13 55.30
N SER A 57 94.06 45.88 55.72
CA SER A 57 94.09 44.74 54.80
C SER A 57 92.85 44.77 53.90
N ARG A 58 93.03 45.16 52.64
CA ARG A 58 91.95 45.18 51.63
C ARG A 58 91.66 43.76 51.15
N ALA A 59 90.57 43.15 51.60
CA ALA A 59 90.00 41.99 50.93
C ALA A 59 89.40 42.45 49.58
N LYS A 60 89.85 41.86 48.45
CA LYS A 60 89.24 42.10 47.14
C LYS A 60 87.83 41.51 47.12
N ARG A 61 86.86 42.26 46.59
CA ARG A 61 85.57 41.70 46.19
C ARG A 61 85.79 40.85 44.93
N GLY A 62 85.06 39.73 44.82
CA GLY A 62 85.01 38.95 43.60
C GLY A 62 84.43 39.74 42.42
N TRP A 63 84.58 39.16 41.22
CA TRP A 63 84.21 39.74 39.94
C TRP A 63 82.75 40.23 39.89
N VAL A 64 82.52 41.37 39.23
CA VAL A 64 81.22 42.07 39.19
C VAL A 64 80.40 41.76 37.93
N TRP A 65 81.00 41.08 36.94
CA TRP A 65 80.37 40.73 35.67
C TRP A 65 80.47 39.21 35.45
N ASN A 66 79.39 38.50 35.73
CA ASN A 66 79.23 37.07 35.45
C ASN A 66 78.54 36.80 34.11
N GLN A 67 78.22 37.84 33.33
CA GLN A 67 77.53 37.74 32.05
C GLN A 67 78.15 38.70 31.02
N MET A 68 78.23 38.24 29.77
CA MET A 68 78.59 39.02 28.58
C MET A 68 77.50 38.83 27.51
N PHE A 69 77.44 39.73 26.54
CA PHE A 69 76.42 39.73 25.49
C PHE A 69 77.06 39.81 24.10
N VAL A 70 76.49 39.11 23.14
CA VAL A 70 76.91 39.11 21.73
C VAL A 70 75.66 39.06 20.84
N LEU A 71 75.61 39.87 19.80
CA LEU A 71 74.52 39.82 18.82
C LEU A 71 74.66 38.58 17.92
N GLU A 72 73.54 37.96 17.58
CA GLU A 72 73.50 36.88 16.59
C GLU A 72 73.63 37.38 15.14
N GLU A 73 73.79 36.44 14.19
CA GLU A 73 73.86 36.59 12.72
C GLU A 73 74.66 37.78 12.14
N PHE A 74 75.53 38.38 12.97
CA PHE A 74 76.27 39.57 12.62
C PHE A 74 77.26 39.29 11.49
N SER A 75 76.93 39.83 10.32
CA SER A 75 77.59 39.54 9.04
C SER A 75 78.85 40.39 8.81
N GLY A 76 79.76 40.40 9.78
CA GLY A 76 81.09 41.02 9.66
C GLY A 76 82.17 40.07 9.12
N PRO A 77 83.21 40.56 8.43
CA PRO A 77 84.38 39.77 8.04
C PRO A 77 85.38 39.55 9.20
N ASP A 78 85.30 40.38 10.25
CA ASP A 78 86.16 40.32 11.43
C ASP A 78 85.46 39.60 12.60
N PRO A 79 86.20 38.85 13.43
CA PRO A 79 85.61 38.15 14.58
C PRO A 79 85.13 39.17 15.63
N ILE A 80 83.94 38.92 16.20
CA ILE A 80 83.20 39.90 16.99
C ILE A 80 83.75 39.95 18.42
N LEU A 81 84.20 41.11 18.90
CA LEU A 81 84.62 41.28 20.29
C LEU A 81 83.41 41.18 21.23
N VAL A 82 83.33 40.10 22.01
CA VAL A 82 82.26 39.83 22.99
C VAL A 82 82.53 40.54 24.33
N GLY A 83 83.80 40.64 24.70
CA GLY A 83 84.21 41.28 25.96
C GLY A 83 85.69 41.17 26.22
N ARG A 84 86.16 41.85 27.28
CA ARG A 84 87.56 41.80 27.73
C ARG A 84 87.62 41.41 29.20
N LEU A 85 88.36 40.36 29.50
CA LEU A 85 88.73 39.99 30.87
C LEU A 85 90.01 40.71 31.28
N HIS A 86 90.09 41.09 32.55
CA HIS A 86 91.24 41.81 33.09
C HIS A 86 91.54 41.33 34.51
N THR A 87 92.74 40.78 34.73
CA THR A 87 93.26 40.53 36.08
C THR A 87 93.83 41.81 36.68
N ASP A 88 93.62 41.98 37.98
CA ASP A 88 94.16 43.06 38.80
C ASP A 88 95.40 42.62 39.60
N LEU A 89 96.17 41.68 39.04
CA LEU A 89 97.55 41.36 39.41
C LEU A 89 98.51 42.45 38.92
N ASP A 90 99.43 42.89 39.79
CA ASP A 90 100.32 44.03 39.51
C ASP A 90 101.14 43.84 38.22
N VAL A 91 100.96 44.78 37.28
CA VAL A 91 101.40 44.77 35.87
C VAL A 91 102.94 44.77 35.68
N GLY A 92 103.72 44.68 36.76
CA GLY A 92 105.18 44.88 36.75
C GLY A 92 106.06 43.64 36.75
N SER A 93 105.56 42.42 37.02
CA SER A 93 106.47 41.27 37.29
C SER A 93 105.95 39.86 37.01
N LYS A 94 104.79 39.68 36.35
CA LYS A 94 104.28 38.33 36.00
C LYS A 94 103.95 38.22 34.52
N ASN A 95 104.46 37.16 33.90
CA ASN A 95 104.25 36.84 32.50
C ASN A 95 102.89 36.13 32.37
N ILE A 96 101.79 36.91 32.37
CA ILE A 96 100.43 36.34 32.39
C ILE A 96 99.99 35.81 31.02
N LYS A 97 99.13 34.78 31.06
CA LYS A 97 98.43 34.22 29.91
C LYS A 97 96.96 34.00 30.29
N TYR A 98 96.04 34.54 29.49
CA TYR A 98 94.61 34.25 29.62
C TYR A 98 94.28 32.94 28.90
N VAL A 99 93.49 32.07 29.54
CA VAL A 99 92.97 30.82 28.98
C VAL A 99 91.46 30.76 29.17
N LEU A 100 90.76 30.24 28.16
CA LEU A 100 89.32 30.05 28.12
C LEU A 100 89.02 28.55 27.95
N ALA A 101 88.10 28.02 28.75
CA ALA A 101 87.61 26.65 28.71
C ALA A 101 86.09 26.63 28.94
N GLY A 102 85.42 25.53 28.58
CA GLY A 102 83.95 25.43 28.65
C GLY A 102 83.33 25.35 27.27
N GLU A 103 82.05 25.72 27.15
CA GLU A 103 81.25 25.49 25.95
C GLU A 103 81.68 26.37 24.77
N GLY A 104 82.07 25.76 23.65
CA GLY A 104 82.51 26.49 22.45
C GLY A 104 83.89 27.15 22.58
N ALA A 105 84.63 26.95 23.68
CA ALA A 105 85.98 27.48 23.85
C ALA A 105 86.93 26.92 22.78
N GLY A 106 87.63 27.80 22.07
CA GLY A 106 88.58 27.45 21.00
C GLY A 106 87.95 27.12 19.64
N THR A 107 86.63 27.00 19.53
CA THR A 107 85.91 26.68 18.27
C THR A 107 84.86 27.72 17.88
N ILE A 108 84.19 28.31 18.86
CA ILE A 108 83.19 29.37 18.72
C ILE A 108 83.74 30.65 19.36
N PHE A 109 84.31 30.57 20.56
CA PHE A 109 84.89 31.69 21.28
C PHE A 109 86.41 31.53 21.45
N ALA A 110 87.18 32.55 21.10
CA ALA A 110 88.63 32.58 21.25
C ALA A 110 89.06 33.75 22.13
N ILE A 111 89.90 33.50 23.15
CA ILE A 111 90.49 34.55 23.98
C ILE A 111 91.90 34.90 23.49
N ASN A 112 92.19 36.19 23.41
CA ASN A 112 93.54 36.68 23.16
C ASN A 112 94.38 36.50 24.44
N GLU A 113 95.35 35.59 24.37
CA GLU A 113 96.22 35.20 25.50
C GLU A 113 96.94 36.37 26.18
N ARG A 114 97.12 37.51 25.50
CA ARG A 114 97.83 38.70 26.00
C ARG A 114 96.91 39.83 26.46
N THR A 115 95.82 40.09 25.74
CA THR A 115 94.94 41.25 26.02
C THR A 115 93.70 40.90 26.84
N GLY A 116 93.33 39.62 26.91
CA GLY A 116 92.10 39.16 27.56
C GLY A 116 90.84 39.38 26.72
N ASP A 117 90.97 39.80 25.46
CA ASP A 117 89.85 40.01 24.54
C ASP A 117 89.26 38.67 24.06
N ILE A 118 87.98 38.44 24.32
CA ILE A 118 87.21 37.28 23.85
C ILE A 118 86.49 37.69 22.56
N HIS A 119 86.71 36.93 21.49
CA HIS A 119 86.03 37.12 20.22
C HIS A 119 85.18 35.90 19.85
N ALA A 120 84.01 36.12 19.25
CA ALA A 120 83.26 35.11 18.53
C ALA A 120 83.88 34.92 17.14
N MET A 121 84.30 33.68 16.86
CA MET A 121 84.99 33.26 15.63
C MET A 121 84.04 32.65 14.58
N LYS A 122 82.77 32.47 14.95
CA LYS A 122 81.69 31.98 14.11
C LYS A 122 80.48 32.89 14.26
N ARG A 123 79.57 32.81 13.28
CA ARG A 123 78.19 33.27 13.48
C ARG A 123 77.56 32.47 14.61
N LEU A 124 76.65 33.14 15.30
CA LEU A 124 75.84 32.60 16.37
C LEU A 124 74.39 32.76 15.94
N ASP A 125 73.58 31.79 16.34
CA ASP A 125 72.16 31.64 16.09
C ASP A 125 71.57 31.32 17.47
N ARG A 126 70.62 32.14 17.94
CA ARG A 126 70.03 32.08 19.28
C ARG A 126 68.99 30.96 19.36
N GLU A 127 68.28 30.70 18.27
CA GLU A 127 67.31 29.61 18.10
C GLU A 127 68.01 28.23 18.17
N GLU A 128 69.24 28.11 17.66
CA GLU A 128 70.12 26.96 17.88
C GLU A 128 70.62 26.93 19.34
N LYS A 129 71.21 28.03 19.84
CA LYS A 129 71.68 28.10 21.24
C LYS A 129 71.82 29.52 21.82
N ALA A 130 70.85 29.90 22.65
CA ALA A 130 70.75 31.22 23.29
C ALA A 130 71.83 31.57 24.36
N GLU A 131 72.46 30.61 25.04
CA GLU A 131 73.51 30.92 26.03
C GLU A 131 74.62 29.87 26.13
N TYR A 132 75.84 30.33 26.41
CA TYR A 132 77.05 29.52 26.50
C TYR A 132 77.75 29.74 27.84
N THR A 133 78.00 28.67 28.59
CA THR A 133 78.71 28.76 29.88
C THR A 133 80.20 28.49 29.72
N LEU A 134 81.01 29.45 30.15
CA LEU A 134 82.45 29.48 29.95
C LEU A 134 83.17 29.77 31.26
N THR A 135 84.39 29.26 31.35
CA THR A 135 85.31 29.46 32.47
C THR A 135 86.60 30.06 31.94
N ALA A 136 87.00 31.20 32.50
CA ALA A 136 88.28 31.81 32.19
C ALA A 136 89.24 31.71 33.38
N GLN A 137 90.52 31.51 33.07
CA GLN A 137 91.57 31.45 34.07
C GLN A 137 92.82 32.19 33.59
N VAL A 138 93.47 32.90 34.51
CA VAL A 138 94.78 33.48 34.27
C VAL A 138 95.84 32.51 34.78
N ILE A 139 96.76 32.12 33.89
CA ILE A 139 97.88 31.24 34.20
C ILE A 139 99.21 31.95 33.96
N ASN A 140 100.29 31.42 34.53
CA ASN A 140 101.64 31.84 34.22
C ASN A 140 102.05 31.31 32.85
N ARG A 141 102.49 32.18 31.93
CA ARG A 141 102.85 31.81 30.55
C ARG A 141 104.03 30.83 30.48
N ASP A 142 104.92 30.84 31.48
CA ASP A 142 106.15 30.05 31.44
C ASP A 142 106.05 28.73 32.24
N THR A 143 105.13 28.64 33.22
CA THR A 143 104.93 27.40 34.04
C THR A 143 103.56 26.74 33.83
N ASN A 144 102.61 27.41 33.15
CA ASN A 144 101.19 27.05 33.04
C ASN A 144 100.45 26.89 34.38
N GLU A 145 101.03 27.33 35.50
CA GLU A 145 100.37 27.28 36.81
C GLU A 145 99.28 28.35 36.92
N PRO A 146 98.13 28.03 37.56
CA PRO A 146 97.05 28.98 37.74
C PRO A 146 97.44 30.11 38.71
N LEU A 147 97.34 31.35 38.25
CA LEU A 147 97.61 32.55 39.05
C LEU A 147 96.35 33.03 39.79
N GLU A 148 95.18 32.71 39.27
CA GLU A 148 93.86 32.99 39.84
C GLU A 148 92.97 31.73 39.78
N PRO A 149 91.97 31.58 40.67
CA PRO A 149 90.93 30.56 40.51
C PRO A 149 90.17 30.77 39.19
N PRO A 150 89.64 29.71 38.56
CA PRO A 150 88.81 29.87 37.36
C PRO A 150 87.54 30.65 37.70
N SER A 151 87.19 31.62 36.86
CA SER A 151 85.94 32.38 36.96
C SER A 151 84.96 31.92 35.89
N GLU A 152 83.79 31.48 36.32
CA GLU A 152 82.68 31.14 35.44
C GLU A 152 81.90 32.40 35.04
N PHE A 153 81.49 32.46 33.77
CA PHE A 153 80.64 33.50 33.20
C PHE A 153 79.82 32.95 32.03
N THR A 154 78.66 33.53 31.78
CA THR A 154 77.78 33.14 30.68
C THR A 154 77.86 34.17 29.56
N ILE A 155 78.07 33.74 28.32
CA ILE A 155 77.81 34.56 27.14
C ILE A 155 76.35 34.33 26.74
N LYS A 156 75.53 35.37 26.79
CA LYS A 156 74.16 35.36 26.28
C LYS A 156 74.15 35.90 24.86
N VAL A 157 73.53 35.16 23.95
CA VAL A 157 73.25 35.63 22.60
C VAL A 157 72.08 36.62 22.68
N GLN A 158 72.22 37.77 22.04
CA GLN A 158 71.19 38.79 21.94
C GLN A 158 70.44 38.63 20.63
N ASP A 159 69.13 38.59 20.80
CA ASP A 159 68.13 38.38 19.78
C ASP A 159 68.11 39.49 18.70
N ILE A 160 67.97 39.06 17.44
CA ILE A 160 67.67 39.89 16.27
C ILE A 160 66.42 39.30 15.60
N ASN A 161 65.48 40.17 15.25
CA ASN A 161 64.22 39.75 14.62
C ASN A 161 64.42 39.31 13.16
N ASP A 162 64.85 38.07 12.94
CA ASP A 162 65.12 37.51 11.60
C ASP A 162 64.21 36.34 11.21
N ASN A 163 63.48 35.75 12.16
CA ASN A 163 62.39 34.82 11.87
C ASN A 163 61.07 35.57 11.67
N ALA A 164 60.22 35.05 10.79
CA ALA A 164 58.89 35.60 10.55
C ALA A 164 57.81 34.74 11.23
N PRO A 165 56.69 35.31 11.69
CA PRO A 165 55.60 34.56 12.30
C PRO A 165 55.06 33.45 11.39
N GLU A 166 54.98 32.20 11.87
CA GLU A 166 54.44 31.07 11.12
C GLU A 166 53.12 30.55 11.73
N PHE A 167 52.11 30.29 10.88
CA PHE A 167 50.81 29.76 11.31
C PHE A 167 50.83 28.22 11.42
N THR A 168 50.86 27.74 12.65
CA THR A 168 50.99 26.29 13.00
C THR A 168 49.95 25.34 12.40
N ASN A 169 48.74 25.82 12.08
CA ASN A 169 47.62 24.98 11.61
C ASN A 169 46.90 25.60 10.40
N GLY A 170 47.58 26.44 9.61
CA GLY A 170 47.01 27.02 8.39
C GLY A 170 47.03 26.03 7.20
N PRO A 171 46.08 26.12 6.24
CA PRO A 171 44.90 26.98 6.22
C PRO A 171 43.79 26.48 7.17
N TYR A 172 43.02 27.40 7.74
CA TYR A 172 41.97 27.07 8.69
C TYR A 172 40.59 26.99 8.03
N HIS A 173 39.72 26.13 8.56
CA HIS A 173 38.30 26.08 8.21
C HIS A 173 37.46 26.26 9.48
N ALA A 174 36.38 27.03 9.39
CA ALA A 174 35.50 27.31 10.51
C ALA A 174 34.03 27.44 10.07
N THR A 175 33.12 27.09 10.97
CA THR A 175 31.67 27.18 10.79
C THR A 175 31.08 28.15 11.80
N VAL A 176 30.15 29.00 11.37
CA VAL A 176 29.36 29.86 12.29
C VAL A 176 27.91 29.90 11.81
N PRO A 177 26.90 29.85 12.70
CA PRO A 177 25.52 30.06 12.30
C PRO A 177 25.34 31.41 11.63
N GLU A 178 24.53 31.45 10.59
CA GLU A 178 24.04 32.72 10.06
C GLU A 178 23.19 33.48 11.08
N MET A 179 22.94 34.76 10.81
CA MET A 179 22.29 35.71 11.73
C MET A 179 22.93 35.81 13.13
N SER A 180 24.12 35.23 13.34
CA SER A 180 24.87 35.29 14.59
C SER A 180 25.05 36.72 15.08
N GLN A 181 24.93 36.92 16.39
CA GLN A 181 25.09 38.24 17.00
C GLN A 181 26.52 38.75 16.83
N VAL A 182 26.67 40.06 16.62
CA VAL A 182 27.98 40.72 16.53
C VAL A 182 28.78 40.45 17.82
N GLY A 183 30.03 40.01 17.65
CA GLY A 183 30.90 39.55 18.74
C GLY A 183 30.94 38.02 18.94
N THR A 184 30.08 37.25 18.26
CA THR A 184 30.12 35.78 18.29
C THR A 184 31.47 35.26 17.83
N SER A 185 32.11 34.39 18.62
CA SER A 185 33.41 33.78 18.32
C SER A 185 33.27 32.71 17.24
N VAL A 186 34.03 32.86 16.14
CA VAL A 186 34.03 31.94 15.00
C VAL A 186 35.10 30.86 15.16
N THR A 187 36.37 31.28 15.31
CA THR A 187 37.50 30.39 15.54
C THR A 187 38.69 31.15 16.13
N LYS A 188 39.72 30.44 16.57
CA LYS A 188 40.99 31.00 17.02
C LYS A 188 42.11 30.49 16.11
N VAL A 189 42.86 31.41 15.51
CA VAL A 189 44.11 31.08 14.80
C VAL A 189 45.30 31.12 15.75
N THR A 190 46.43 30.53 15.38
CA THR A 190 47.63 30.54 16.23
C THR A 190 48.88 30.51 15.36
N ALA A 191 49.59 31.63 15.35
CA ALA A 191 50.95 31.72 14.85
C ALA A 191 51.95 31.62 16.00
N THR A 192 53.14 31.16 15.67
CA THR A 192 54.32 31.09 16.54
C THR A 192 55.46 31.82 15.86
N ASP A 193 56.32 32.40 16.68
CA ASP A 193 57.55 33.06 16.25
C ASP A 193 58.71 32.39 16.98
N ALA A 194 59.88 32.32 16.35
CA ALA A 194 61.03 31.63 16.89
C ALA A 194 61.85 32.53 17.82
N ASP A 195 61.83 33.84 17.58
CA ASP A 195 62.64 34.87 18.25
C ASP A 195 62.34 35.00 19.76
N ASP A 196 63.05 35.88 20.47
CA ASP A 196 62.87 36.16 21.89
C ASP A 196 61.63 37.06 22.12
N PRO A 197 60.64 36.63 22.94
CA PRO A 197 59.46 37.45 23.22
C PRO A 197 59.71 38.55 24.27
N VAL A 198 60.87 38.55 24.94
CA VAL A 198 61.25 39.46 26.04
C VAL A 198 62.26 40.51 25.58
N TYR A 199 63.28 40.12 24.81
CA TYR A 199 64.23 41.06 24.21
C TYR A 199 63.64 41.65 22.93
N GLY A 200 63.70 42.98 22.75
CA GLY A 200 63.12 43.67 21.58
C GLY A 200 61.57 43.66 21.48
N ASN A 201 60.89 42.69 22.12
CA ASN A 201 59.56 42.20 21.78
C ASN A 201 59.50 41.53 20.38
N SER A 202 60.60 40.94 19.90
CA SER A 202 60.69 40.37 18.54
C SER A 202 59.55 39.39 18.31
N ALA A 203 59.50 38.27 19.04
CA ALA A 203 58.41 37.28 18.95
C ALA A 203 57.04 37.72 19.53
N LYS A 204 56.81 39.02 19.81
CA LYS A 204 55.51 39.50 20.29
C LYS A 204 54.55 39.75 19.11
N LEU A 205 53.68 38.77 18.87
CA LEU A 205 52.70 38.82 17.79
C LEU A 205 51.51 39.75 18.05
N VAL A 206 51.09 40.45 17.00
CA VAL A 206 49.81 41.17 16.88
C VAL A 206 49.10 40.69 15.61
N TYR A 207 47.82 40.35 15.75
CA TYR A 207 47.01 39.79 14.67
C TYR A 207 46.12 40.86 14.00
N SER A 208 45.96 40.77 12.68
CA SER A 208 45.11 41.68 11.88
C SER A 208 44.42 40.95 10.71
N ILE A 209 43.36 41.54 10.16
CA ILE A 209 42.67 41.05 8.96
C ILE A 209 43.12 41.89 7.77
N LEU A 210 43.61 41.23 6.72
CA LEU A 210 43.93 41.86 5.43
C LEU A 210 42.73 41.83 4.47
N GLU A 211 41.94 40.75 4.49
CA GLU A 211 40.75 40.57 3.65
C GLU A 211 39.67 39.82 4.47
N GLY A 212 38.40 40.18 4.29
CA GLY A 212 37.26 39.64 5.06
C GLY A 212 36.51 40.65 5.93
N GLN A 213 37.00 41.90 6.01
CA GLN A 213 36.21 43.03 6.52
C GLN A 213 35.15 43.45 5.48
N PRO A 214 33.97 43.96 5.90
CA PRO A 214 33.56 44.27 7.27
C PRO A 214 32.93 43.09 8.04
N TYR A 215 32.81 41.90 7.43
CA TYR A 215 32.08 40.75 7.98
C TYR A 215 32.68 40.21 9.28
N PHE A 216 34.01 40.16 9.36
CA PHE A 216 34.73 39.64 10.52
C PHE A 216 35.68 40.67 11.15
N SER A 217 35.96 40.46 12.42
CA SER A 217 36.98 41.14 13.21
C SER A 217 37.90 40.11 13.85
N ILE A 218 39.15 40.48 14.15
CA ILE A 218 40.05 39.67 14.95
C ILE A 218 40.49 40.44 16.18
N ASP A 219 40.58 39.72 17.29
CA ASP A 219 41.15 40.22 18.53
C ASP A 219 42.70 40.21 18.41
N PRO A 220 43.37 41.37 18.47
CA PRO A 220 44.77 41.50 18.09
C PRO A 220 45.75 40.77 19.02
N ASP A 221 45.37 40.56 20.29
CA ASP A 221 46.19 39.87 21.29
C ASP A 221 45.81 38.39 21.44
N THR A 222 44.51 38.04 21.33
CA THR A 222 44.05 36.66 21.57
C THR A 222 43.88 35.81 20.30
N ALA A 223 43.98 36.42 19.11
CA ALA A 223 43.83 35.77 17.80
C ALA A 223 42.45 35.12 17.56
N VAL A 224 41.43 35.54 18.30
CA VAL A 224 40.05 35.06 18.15
C VAL A 224 39.33 35.89 17.09
N ILE A 225 38.85 35.22 16.05
CA ILE A 225 38.02 35.81 14.99
C ILE A 225 36.57 35.85 15.48
N LYS A 226 35.91 37.00 15.33
CA LYS A 226 34.54 37.27 15.78
C LYS A 226 33.71 37.88 14.65
N VAL A 227 32.42 37.54 14.60
CA VAL A 227 31.43 38.18 13.70
C VAL A 227 31.40 39.68 13.98
N ALA A 228 31.54 40.51 12.95
CA ALA A 228 31.59 41.97 13.05
C ALA A 228 30.42 42.68 12.37
N LEU A 229 29.84 42.07 11.33
CA LEU A 229 28.62 42.55 10.66
C LEU A 229 27.41 41.75 11.13
N HIS A 230 26.27 42.43 11.34
CA HIS A 230 24.98 41.78 11.51
C HIS A 230 24.42 41.37 10.13
N GLU A 231 23.31 40.62 10.08
CA GLU A 231 22.65 40.25 8.81
C GLU A 231 23.55 39.46 7.83
N MET A 232 24.43 38.61 8.37
CA MET A 232 25.07 37.56 7.57
C MET A 232 24.04 36.46 7.29
N ASP A 233 23.82 36.19 6.01
CA ASP A 233 22.73 35.39 5.41
C ASP A 233 23.36 34.38 4.44
N ARG A 234 23.05 33.09 4.61
CA ARG A 234 23.62 31.95 3.87
C ARG A 234 22.99 31.81 2.48
N GLU A 235 21.69 32.05 2.35
CA GLU A 235 20.94 32.07 1.09
C GLU A 235 21.47 33.13 0.12
N MET A 236 22.01 34.23 0.64
CA MET A 236 22.73 35.26 -0.10
C MET A 236 24.20 34.88 -0.33
N ARG A 237 24.91 34.38 0.69
CA ARG A 237 26.32 33.98 0.58
C ARG A 237 26.75 32.99 1.68
N GLU A 238 26.93 31.73 1.31
CA GLU A 238 27.33 30.65 2.23
C GLU A 238 28.81 30.69 2.68
N GLU A 239 29.75 31.22 1.88
CA GLU A 239 31.19 31.11 2.16
C GLU A 239 31.94 32.45 2.07
N TYR A 240 32.82 32.66 3.07
CA TYR A 240 33.67 33.84 3.21
C TYR A 240 35.13 33.43 3.40
N LEU A 241 36.01 33.93 2.52
CA LEU A 241 37.45 33.81 2.69
C LEU A 241 37.96 35.00 3.53
N VAL A 242 38.70 34.71 4.59
CA VAL A 242 39.33 35.71 5.46
C VAL A 242 40.84 35.51 5.42
N VAL A 243 41.60 36.56 5.14
CA VAL A 243 43.07 36.54 5.14
C VAL A 243 43.55 37.20 6.43
N ILE A 244 44.21 36.42 7.29
CA ILE A 244 44.78 36.89 8.55
C ILE A 244 46.28 37.12 8.38
N GLN A 245 46.78 38.20 8.98
CA GLN A 245 48.20 38.46 9.17
C GLN A 245 48.54 38.33 10.65
N ALA A 246 49.65 37.65 10.96
CA ALA A 246 50.34 37.77 12.24
C ALA A 246 51.60 38.59 11.99
N LYS A 247 51.83 39.61 12.82
CA LYS A 247 52.98 40.50 12.70
C LYS A 247 53.73 40.60 14.02
N ASP A 248 55.04 40.44 13.96
CA ASP A 248 55.96 40.47 15.09
C ASP A 248 56.19 41.91 15.63
N MET A 249 57.16 42.10 16.53
CA MET A 249 57.51 43.41 17.12
C MET A 249 56.32 44.20 17.70
N GLY A 250 55.29 43.51 18.21
CA GLY A 250 54.05 44.15 18.65
C GLY A 250 53.29 44.91 17.53
N GLY A 251 53.48 44.51 16.28
CA GLY A 251 52.90 45.13 15.08
C GLY A 251 53.64 46.36 14.55
N HIS A 252 54.75 46.78 15.16
CA HIS A 252 55.45 48.03 14.83
C HIS A 252 56.06 48.09 13.41
N MET A 253 56.34 49.30 12.91
CA MET A 253 56.99 49.48 11.60
C MET A 253 58.45 49.01 11.68
N GLY A 254 58.79 47.96 10.95
CA GLY A 254 60.08 47.27 11.00
C GLY A 254 59.92 45.76 11.12
N GLY A 255 58.82 45.30 11.74
CA GLY A 255 58.52 43.90 11.96
C GLY A 255 58.11 43.09 10.72
N LEU A 256 58.45 41.80 10.71
CA LEU A 256 58.09 40.79 9.71
C LEU A 256 56.67 40.27 9.96
N SER A 257 56.12 39.54 8.97
CA SER A 257 54.74 39.06 9.05
C SER A 257 54.50 37.78 8.27
N GLY A 258 53.81 36.82 8.88
CA GLY A 258 53.19 35.70 8.19
C GLY A 258 51.72 35.96 7.88
N THR A 259 51.17 35.21 6.92
CA THR A 259 49.75 35.24 6.58
C THR A 259 49.17 33.82 6.49
N THR A 260 47.88 33.70 6.77
CA THR A 260 47.10 32.47 6.55
C THR A 260 45.71 32.81 6.03
N THR A 261 45.10 31.89 5.30
CA THR A 261 43.67 31.91 5.00
C THR A 261 42.86 31.21 6.10
N VAL A 262 41.64 31.70 6.28
CA VAL A 262 40.57 31.09 7.07
C VAL A 262 39.33 31.08 6.23
N THR A 263 38.81 29.90 5.90
CA THR A 263 37.55 29.74 5.17
C THR A 263 36.42 29.60 6.17
N VAL A 264 35.49 30.55 6.18
CA VAL A 264 34.33 30.57 7.07
C VAL A 264 33.07 30.24 6.27
N THR A 265 32.46 29.10 6.58
CA THR A 265 31.18 28.66 6.00
C THR A 265 30.04 28.95 6.98
N LEU A 266 28.98 29.59 6.52
CA LEU A 266 27.76 29.79 7.31
C LEU A 266 27.01 28.47 7.46
N THR A 267 26.57 28.15 8.68
CA THR A 267 25.68 27.01 8.91
C THR A 267 24.23 27.47 8.97
N ASP A 268 23.41 26.75 8.22
CA ASP A 268 21.97 26.94 8.01
C ASP A 268 21.16 27.11 9.30
N VAL A 269 20.31 28.13 9.34
CA VAL A 269 19.30 28.38 10.37
C VAL A 269 17.92 28.38 9.71
N ASN A 270 16.88 27.91 10.41
CA ASN A 270 15.53 27.89 9.84
C ASN A 270 14.86 29.27 9.96
N ASP A 271 15.11 30.13 8.97
CA ASP A 271 14.53 31.48 8.88
C ASP A 271 13.61 31.67 7.66
N ASN A 272 13.75 30.87 6.59
CA ASN A 272 12.84 30.94 5.44
C ASN A 272 11.62 30.00 5.62
N PRO A 273 10.40 30.47 5.31
CA PRO A 273 9.22 29.61 5.28
C PRO A 273 9.00 28.98 3.90
N PRO A 274 8.37 27.79 3.83
CA PRO A 274 8.09 27.09 2.58
C PRO A 274 7.05 27.86 1.79
N LYS A 275 7.40 28.27 0.56
CA LYS A 275 6.57 29.18 -0.23
C LYS A 275 6.01 28.52 -1.49
N PHE A 276 4.70 28.54 -1.68
CA PHE A 276 4.09 28.02 -2.89
C PHE A 276 4.43 28.89 -4.11
N SER A 277 4.78 28.23 -5.22
CA SER A 277 5.05 28.91 -6.49
C SER A 277 3.81 29.60 -7.10
N LYS A 278 2.61 29.17 -6.70
CA LYS A 278 1.31 29.70 -7.13
C LYS A 278 0.38 29.77 -5.91
N SER A 279 -0.42 30.83 -5.82
CA SER A 279 -1.50 30.95 -4.81
C SER A 279 -2.73 30.11 -5.15
N LEU A 280 -2.87 29.72 -6.42
CA LEU A 280 -3.94 28.88 -6.95
C LEU A 280 -3.36 27.78 -7.84
N TYR A 281 -3.71 26.54 -7.53
CA TYR A 281 -3.51 25.38 -8.40
C TYR A 281 -4.88 24.91 -8.89
N GLU A 282 -4.97 24.59 -10.17
CA GLU A 282 -6.18 24.06 -10.79
C GLU A 282 -5.83 22.69 -11.39
N PHE A 283 -6.57 21.66 -11.01
CA PHE A 283 -6.46 20.30 -11.51
C PHE A 283 -7.80 19.84 -12.08
N THR A 284 -7.76 19.02 -13.12
CA THR A 284 -8.90 18.28 -13.63
C THR A 284 -8.70 16.82 -13.25
N VAL A 285 -9.73 16.18 -12.71
CA VAL A 285 -9.70 14.79 -12.24
C VAL A 285 -10.98 14.09 -12.75
N PRO A 286 -10.88 13.00 -13.52
CA PRO A 286 -12.05 12.24 -13.92
C PRO A 286 -12.67 11.56 -12.71
N GLU A 287 -13.99 11.37 -12.71
CA GLU A 287 -14.66 10.80 -11.55
C GLU A 287 -14.39 9.31 -11.34
N ASP A 288 -14.08 8.60 -12.44
CA ASP A 288 -13.66 7.20 -12.47
C ASP A 288 -12.31 6.94 -11.77
N LEU A 289 -11.60 8.00 -11.34
CA LEU A 289 -10.28 7.91 -10.76
C LEU A 289 -10.28 6.98 -9.53
N ALA A 290 -9.61 5.83 -9.65
CA ALA A 290 -9.53 4.86 -8.58
C ALA A 290 -8.96 5.45 -7.26
N ILE A 291 -9.53 5.00 -6.13
CA ILE A 291 -9.13 5.42 -4.79
C ILE A 291 -7.62 5.17 -4.56
N GLY A 292 -6.95 6.12 -3.91
CA GLY A 292 -5.51 6.11 -3.64
C GLY A 292 -4.63 6.66 -4.78
N LYS A 293 -5.18 6.87 -5.99
CA LYS A 293 -4.46 7.48 -7.11
C LYS A 293 -4.25 8.99 -6.89
N PRO A 294 -3.17 9.57 -7.43
CA PRO A 294 -2.89 11.00 -7.31
C PRO A 294 -3.76 11.82 -8.28
N GLY A 295 -4.59 12.72 -7.75
CA GLY A 295 -5.37 13.69 -8.54
C GLY A 295 -4.65 15.03 -8.76
N GLY A 296 -3.54 15.28 -8.06
CA GLY A 296 -2.75 16.50 -8.24
C GLY A 296 -1.45 16.48 -7.44
N ARG A 297 -0.54 17.41 -7.76
CA ARG A 297 0.70 17.64 -7.01
C ARG A 297 0.94 19.13 -6.83
N VAL A 298 1.17 19.56 -5.59
CA VAL A 298 1.54 20.94 -5.25
C VAL A 298 2.95 20.97 -4.68
N LYS A 299 3.67 22.07 -4.89
CA LYS A 299 5.01 22.26 -4.33
C LYS A 299 5.17 23.63 -3.71
N ALA A 300 5.55 23.64 -2.45
CA ALA A 300 6.19 24.77 -1.79
C ALA A 300 7.70 24.60 -1.91
N ASN A 301 8.39 25.70 -2.19
CA ASN A 301 9.85 25.75 -2.22
C ASN A 301 10.32 26.50 -0.98
N ASP A 302 11.20 25.86 -0.25
CA ASP A 302 11.96 26.46 0.85
C ASP A 302 13.36 26.86 0.34
N ARG A 303 14.06 27.73 1.08
CA ARG A 303 15.39 28.25 0.70
C ARG A 303 16.52 27.79 1.61
N ASP A 304 16.17 27.34 2.82
CA ASP A 304 17.08 26.74 3.80
C ASP A 304 17.74 25.45 3.24
N LEU A 305 18.47 24.71 4.07
CA LEU A 305 19.19 23.50 3.69
C LEU A 305 18.79 22.25 4.50
N GLY A 306 18.77 21.11 3.82
CA GLY A 306 18.61 19.79 4.43
C GLY A 306 17.26 19.58 5.11
N GLU A 307 17.26 19.45 6.45
CA GLU A 307 16.05 19.22 7.24
C GLU A 307 15.24 20.49 7.50
N ASN A 308 15.86 21.68 7.44
CA ASN A 308 15.17 22.95 7.64
C ASN A 308 14.24 23.23 6.44
N ALA A 309 14.76 23.04 5.21
CA ALA A 309 13.98 23.10 3.97
C ALA A 309 12.93 21.99 3.77
N ARG A 310 12.78 21.03 4.70
CA ARG A 310 11.78 19.97 4.56
C ARG A 310 10.40 20.50 4.94
N SER A 311 9.50 20.52 3.95
CA SER A 311 8.10 20.91 4.14
C SER A 311 7.18 19.69 4.34
N THR A 312 6.19 19.83 5.21
CA THR A 312 5.04 18.92 5.32
C THR A 312 3.77 19.61 4.86
N TYR A 313 2.95 18.89 4.09
CA TYR A 313 1.69 19.41 3.54
C TYR A 313 0.48 18.89 4.31
N SER A 314 -0.54 19.74 4.48
CA SER A 314 -1.83 19.37 5.08
C SER A 314 -2.99 20.09 4.39
N ILE A 315 -4.19 19.49 4.40
CA ILE A 315 -5.42 20.15 3.96
C ILE A 315 -6.09 20.76 5.20
N ILE A 316 -6.22 22.08 5.23
CA ILE A 316 -6.73 22.82 6.39
C ILE A 316 -8.18 23.29 6.24
N ASP A 317 -8.72 23.30 5.01
CA ASP A 317 -10.11 23.70 4.72
C ASP A 317 -10.61 23.07 3.40
N GLY A 318 -11.94 23.03 3.23
CA GLY A 318 -12.63 22.57 2.01
C GLY A 318 -12.85 21.06 1.86
N ASN A 319 -12.36 20.24 2.81
CA ASN A 319 -12.39 18.77 2.77
C ASN A 319 -13.34 18.15 3.82
N GLU A 320 -14.49 18.78 4.08
CA GLU A 320 -15.45 18.45 5.16
C GLU A 320 -15.90 16.98 5.25
N ARG A 321 -15.75 16.21 4.15
CA ARG A 321 -16.17 14.81 4.03
C ARG A 321 -15.00 13.85 3.74
N ASP A 322 -13.74 14.29 3.87
CA ASP A 322 -12.54 13.48 3.58
C ASP A 322 -12.55 12.79 2.19
N PHE A 323 -12.85 13.56 1.13
CA PHE A 323 -12.73 13.04 -0.25
C PHE A 323 -11.28 12.94 -0.70
N PHE A 324 -10.42 13.84 -0.21
CA PHE A 324 -9.02 13.91 -0.57
C PHE A 324 -8.12 13.73 0.64
N GLU A 325 -6.90 13.27 0.38
CA GLU A 325 -5.80 13.21 1.34
C GLU A 325 -4.56 13.85 0.69
N ILE A 326 -3.73 14.54 1.46
CA ILE A 326 -2.44 15.02 0.96
C ILE A 326 -1.31 14.33 1.72
N THR A 327 -0.32 13.86 0.96
CA THR A 327 0.86 13.18 1.50
C THR A 327 2.12 13.82 0.93
N THR A 328 3.17 13.90 1.75
CA THR A 328 4.45 14.49 1.32
C THR A 328 5.30 13.40 0.68
N ASP A 329 5.75 13.59 -0.56
CA ASP A 329 6.73 12.72 -1.19
C ASP A 329 8.12 12.96 -0.57
N PRO A 330 8.77 11.95 0.06
CA PRO A 330 10.04 12.14 0.72
C PRO A 330 11.19 12.46 -0.26
N GLN A 331 11.08 12.07 -1.53
CA GLN A 331 12.12 12.27 -2.55
C GLN A 331 11.95 13.62 -3.25
N THR A 332 10.73 13.97 -3.70
CA THR A 332 10.50 15.19 -4.49
C THR A 332 10.13 16.42 -3.64
N GLN A 333 9.78 16.21 -2.36
CA GLN A 333 9.23 17.24 -1.46
C GLN A 333 7.93 17.89 -1.98
N GLU A 334 7.14 17.13 -2.74
CA GLU A 334 5.84 17.54 -3.27
C GLU A 334 4.69 17.04 -2.40
N GLY A 335 3.67 17.87 -2.25
CA GLY A 335 2.38 17.48 -1.69
C GLY A 335 1.56 16.76 -2.74
N ILE A 336 1.55 15.42 -2.69
CA ILE A 336 0.72 14.58 -3.55
C ILE A 336 -0.68 14.52 -2.99
N LEU A 337 -1.64 15.08 -3.72
CA LEU A 337 -3.07 14.99 -3.43
C LEU A 337 -3.61 13.67 -3.99
N ARG A 338 -4.12 12.80 -3.12
CA ARG A 338 -4.72 11.50 -3.46
C ARG A 338 -6.22 11.52 -3.23
N LEU A 339 -6.94 10.72 -4.01
CA LEU A 339 -8.36 10.47 -3.79
C LEU A 339 -8.55 9.43 -2.67
N LYS A 340 -9.49 9.67 -1.76
CA LYS A 340 -9.80 8.81 -0.60
C LYS A 340 -11.21 8.21 -0.64
N LYS A 341 -12.11 8.81 -1.41
CA LYS A 341 -13.50 8.37 -1.66
C LYS A 341 -13.82 8.57 -3.14
N PRO A 342 -14.69 7.75 -3.77
CA PRO A 342 -15.05 7.94 -5.17
C PRO A 342 -15.63 9.34 -5.38
N LEU A 343 -15.39 9.90 -6.56
CA LEU A 343 -16.04 11.13 -7.01
C LEU A 343 -17.37 10.78 -7.69
N ASP A 344 -18.17 11.82 -7.93
CA ASP A 344 -19.52 11.79 -8.49
C ASP A 344 -19.76 13.21 -9.02
N PHE A 345 -19.74 13.36 -10.34
CA PHE A 345 -19.84 14.63 -11.06
C PHE A 345 -21.26 15.20 -10.92
N GLU A 346 -22.29 14.36 -10.97
CA GLU A 346 -23.72 14.71 -10.87
C GLU A 346 -24.04 15.34 -9.52
N THR A 347 -23.45 14.80 -8.45
CA THR A 347 -23.52 15.35 -7.10
C THR A 347 -22.61 16.56 -6.93
N ARG A 348 -21.34 16.52 -7.39
CA ARG A 348 -20.38 17.61 -7.13
C ARG A 348 -19.25 17.77 -8.17
N LYS A 349 -19.55 18.58 -9.20
CA LYS A 349 -18.65 19.00 -10.29
C LYS A 349 -17.34 19.72 -9.88
N SER A 350 -17.19 20.20 -8.63
CA SER A 350 -15.92 20.81 -8.20
C SER A 350 -15.68 20.85 -6.68
N TYR A 351 -14.39 20.84 -6.33
CA TYR A 351 -13.87 20.99 -4.97
C TYR A 351 -12.91 22.17 -4.91
N THR A 352 -12.89 22.89 -3.78
CA THR A 352 -11.92 23.94 -3.50
C THR A 352 -11.35 23.66 -2.13
N LEU A 353 -10.08 23.24 -2.10
CA LEU A 353 -9.34 22.88 -0.90
C LEU A 353 -8.37 24.01 -0.56
N LYS A 354 -8.12 24.24 0.73
CA LYS A 354 -7.01 25.07 1.18
C LYS A 354 -5.91 24.17 1.73
N VAL A 355 -4.74 24.22 1.10
CA VAL A 355 -3.57 23.43 1.47
C VAL A 355 -2.57 24.34 2.18
N GLU A 356 -2.02 23.85 3.28
CA GLU A 356 -0.94 24.49 4.05
C GLU A 356 0.34 23.67 3.88
N ALA A 357 1.47 24.35 3.64
CA ALA A 357 2.82 23.78 3.75
C ALA A 357 3.49 24.37 4.98
N THR A 358 4.20 23.55 5.77
CA THR A 358 4.86 23.94 7.02
C THR A 358 6.25 23.31 7.12
N ASN A 359 7.24 23.95 7.72
CA ASN A 359 8.50 23.25 8.06
C ASN A 359 8.25 22.15 9.10
N VAL A 360 9.09 21.11 9.08
CA VAL A 360 9.06 20.04 10.09
C VAL A 360 9.54 20.52 11.47
N ARG A 361 10.38 21.56 11.52
CA ARG A 361 10.84 22.20 12.75
C ARG A 361 10.65 23.71 12.68
N PHE A 362 10.46 24.30 13.86
CA PHE A 362 10.25 25.74 14.07
C PHE A 362 11.22 26.17 15.18
N ASP A 363 12.05 27.18 14.92
CA ASP A 363 12.87 27.79 15.98
C ASP A 363 12.11 28.96 16.61
N PRO A 364 11.83 28.91 17.95
CA PRO A 364 11.13 29.99 18.64
C PRO A 364 11.78 31.37 18.55
N GLN A 365 13.09 31.46 18.27
CA GLN A 365 13.80 32.75 18.15
C GLN A 365 13.30 33.58 16.96
N PHE A 366 12.91 32.91 15.87
CA PHE A 366 12.44 33.56 14.65
C PHE A 366 10.90 33.66 14.60
N SER A 367 10.20 33.33 15.69
CA SER A 367 8.74 33.40 15.82
C SER A 367 8.10 34.76 15.45
N THR A 368 8.88 35.83 15.47
CA THR A 368 8.46 37.19 15.07
C THR A 368 8.76 37.56 13.61
N ALA A 369 9.51 36.74 12.87
CA ALA A 369 9.99 37.05 11.51
C ALA A 369 8.94 36.80 10.42
N GLY A 370 8.01 35.85 10.63
CA GLY A 370 6.94 35.58 9.68
C GLY A 370 6.16 34.30 9.97
N PRO A 371 5.20 33.94 9.10
CA PRO A 371 4.55 32.64 9.16
C PRO A 371 5.48 31.57 8.60
N PHE A 372 5.84 30.56 9.41
CA PHE A 372 6.60 29.34 9.04
C PHE A 372 5.78 28.36 8.18
N LYS A 373 4.85 28.95 7.44
CA LYS A 373 3.71 28.32 6.82
C LYS A 373 3.24 29.19 5.66
N ASP A 374 2.99 28.60 4.52
CA ASP A 374 2.27 29.25 3.42
C ASP A 374 1.01 28.45 3.11
N THR A 375 0.02 29.10 2.48
CA THR A 375 -1.23 28.46 2.10
C THR A 375 -1.59 28.73 0.64
N ALA A 376 -1.86 27.67 -0.12
CA ALA A 376 -2.36 27.75 -1.48
C ALA A 376 -3.80 27.21 -1.56
N THR A 377 -4.56 27.75 -2.50
CA THR A 377 -5.87 27.21 -2.87
C THR A 377 -5.68 26.17 -3.97
N VAL A 378 -6.32 25.01 -3.82
CA VAL A 378 -6.36 23.96 -4.85
C VAL A 378 -7.80 23.81 -5.29
N LYS A 379 -8.10 24.16 -6.55
CA LYS A 379 -9.37 23.83 -7.18
C LYS A 379 -9.23 22.54 -7.96
N ILE A 380 -10.24 21.71 -7.84
CA ILE A 380 -10.35 20.43 -8.54
C ILE A 380 -11.66 20.49 -9.31
N ALA A 381 -11.57 20.55 -10.64
CA ALA A 381 -12.68 20.27 -11.51
C ALA A 381 -12.82 18.75 -11.62
N VAL A 382 -14.03 18.24 -11.38
CA VAL A 382 -14.35 16.84 -11.70
C VAL A 382 -14.71 16.78 -13.18
N GLU A 383 -14.24 15.77 -13.88
CA GLU A 383 -14.53 15.52 -15.30
C GLU A 383 -15.49 14.32 -15.43
N ASP A 384 -16.62 14.58 -16.10
CA ASP A 384 -17.71 13.68 -16.49
C ASP A 384 -17.14 12.43 -17.20
N SER A 385 -17.40 11.23 -16.70
CA SER A 385 -16.90 9.97 -17.24
C SER A 385 -18.06 9.01 -17.56
N ASP A 386 -18.06 8.47 -18.79
CA ASP A 386 -19.11 7.62 -19.39
C ASP A 386 -19.63 6.52 -18.41
N GLU A 387 -20.85 6.66 -17.86
CA GLU A 387 -21.46 5.72 -16.90
C GLU A 387 -22.66 4.95 -17.51
N PRO A 388 -22.93 3.70 -17.09
CA PRO A 388 -24.00 2.91 -17.68
C PRO A 388 -25.40 3.42 -17.27
N PRO A 389 -26.41 3.38 -18.16
CA PRO A 389 -27.76 3.87 -17.86
C PRO A 389 -28.38 3.22 -16.62
N VAL A 390 -28.91 3.99 -15.68
CA VAL A 390 -29.46 3.49 -14.41
C VAL A 390 -30.98 3.37 -14.46
N PHE A 391 -31.53 2.21 -14.10
CA PHE A 391 -32.97 2.00 -13.94
C PHE A 391 -33.54 2.78 -12.74
N SER A 392 -34.75 3.32 -12.88
CA SER A 392 -35.43 4.07 -11.81
C SER A 392 -35.86 3.21 -10.62
N GLN A 393 -35.93 1.88 -10.81
CA GLN A 393 -36.18 0.88 -9.78
C GLN A 393 -35.32 -0.36 -10.06
N SER A 394 -34.79 -1.00 -9.01
CA SER A 394 -34.06 -2.28 -9.13
C SER A 394 -34.98 -3.46 -9.47
N THR A 395 -36.27 -3.34 -9.11
CA THR A 395 -37.29 -4.34 -9.37
C THR A 395 -38.62 -3.65 -9.68
N TYR A 396 -39.25 -4.03 -10.79
CA TYR A 396 -40.59 -3.61 -11.18
C TYR A 396 -41.57 -4.76 -10.92
N LEU A 397 -42.72 -4.45 -10.30
CA LEU A 397 -43.84 -5.38 -10.17
C LEU A 397 -44.94 -4.96 -11.15
N LEU A 398 -45.25 -5.83 -12.10
CA LEU A 398 -46.33 -5.63 -13.06
C LEU A 398 -47.40 -6.71 -12.90
N GLN A 399 -48.62 -6.44 -13.35
CA GLN A 399 -49.76 -7.36 -13.26
C GLN A 399 -50.50 -7.43 -14.60
N VAL A 400 -50.92 -8.63 -15.00
CA VAL A 400 -51.65 -8.88 -16.25
C VAL A 400 -52.66 -10.01 -16.04
N HIS A 401 -53.88 -9.90 -16.57
CA HIS A 401 -54.81 -11.03 -16.59
C HIS A 401 -54.41 -12.04 -17.67
N GLU A 402 -54.58 -13.34 -17.42
CA GLU A 402 -54.21 -14.37 -18.41
C GLU A 402 -54.99 -14.26 -19.73
N ASN A 403 -56.26 -13.85 -19.65
CA ASN A 403 -57.11 -13.58 -20.82
C ASN A 403 -56.68 -12.33 -21.63
N ALA A 404 -55.60 -11.65 -21.26
CA ALA A 404 -55.09 -10.49 -21.98
C ALA A 404 -54.68 -10.89 -23.41
N THR A 405 -55.15 -10.12 -24.38
CA THR A 405 -54.80 -10.37 -25.78
C THR A 405 -53.34 -10.05 -26.06
N VAL A 406 -52.74 -10.77 -27.02
CA VAL A 406 -51.39 -10.49 -27.53
C VAL A 406 -51.29 -9.02 -27.99
N ASN A 407 -50.17 -8.39 -27.66
CA ASN A 407 -49.83 -6.96 -27.75
C ASN A 407 -50.46 -6.05 -26.67
N THR A 408 -51.12 -6.60 -25.64
CA THR A 408 -51.51 -5.81 -24.46
C THR A 408 -50.26 -5.23 -23.77
N VAL A 409 -50.29 -3.94 -23.41
CA VAL A 409 -49.21 -3.30 -22.65
C VAL A 409 -49.38 -3.66 -21.18
N ILE A 410 -48.39 -4.36 -20.62
CA ILE A 410 -48.37 -4.84 -19.23
C ILE A 410 -47.87 -3.72 -18.31
N GLY A 411 -46.84 -2.98 -18.76
CA GLY A 411 -46.23 -1.91 -17.98
C GLY A 411 -45.11 -1.20 -18.74
N GLN A 412 -44.33 -0.39 -18.02
CA GLN A 412 -43.21 0.36 -18.57
C GLN A 412 -42.06 0.43 -17.56
N VAL A 413 -40.86 0.06 -18.00
CA VAL A 413 -39.62 0.32 -17.25
C VAL A 413 -38.97 1.60 -17.74
N VAL A 414 -38.17 2.25 -16.88
CA VAL A 414 -37.51 3.52 -17.23
C VAL A 414 -36.09 3.51 -16.69
N ALA A 415 -35.12 3.62 -17.57
CA ALA A 415 -33.72 3.87 -17.26
C ALA A 415 -33.29 5.25 -17.77
N ARG A 416 -32.26 5.82 -17.15
CA ARG A 416 -31.64 7.08 -17.53
C ARG A 416 -30.14 7.00 -17.36
N ASP A 417 -29.47 7.45 -18.40
CA ASP A 417 -28.08 7.89 -18.38
C ASP A 417 -27.88 8.96 -17.28
N PRO A 418 -26.91 8.81 -16.36
CA PRO A 418 -26.65 9.81 -15.32
C PRO A 418 -25.81 10.99 -15.85
N ASP A 419 -24.92 10.73 -16.82
CA ASP A 419 -23.95 11.65 -17.41
C ASP A 419 -24.55 13.01 -17.82
N ALA A 420 -23.76 14.07 -17.68
CA ALA A 420 -24.27 15.43 -17.97
C ALA A 420 -24.59 15.68 -19.45
N THR A 421 -24.11 14.82 -20.36
CA THR A 421 -24.45 14.87 -21.79
C THR A 421 -25.79 14.18 -22.10
N GLY A 422 -26.21 13.22 -21.27
CA GLY A 422 -27.46 12.47 -21.40
C GLY A 422 -27.56 11.66 -22.71
N SER A 423 -26.96 10.47 -22.74
CA SER A 423 -27.11 9.52 -23.84
C SER A 423 -28.56 8.99 -23.96
N LEU A 424 -28.95 8.65 -25.19
CA LEU A 424 -30.23 7.99 -25.44
C LEU A 424 -30.12 6.50 -25.06
N VAL A 425 -31.09 6.01 -24.31
CA VAL A 425 -31.13 4.64 -23.78
C VAL A 425 -32.02 3.75 -24.65
N ARG A 426 -31.61 2.49 -24.83
CA ARG A 426 -32.37 1.42 -25.49
C ARG A 426 -32.64 0.27 -24.53
N TYR A 427 -33.80 -0.37 -24.66
CA TYR A 427 -34.24 -1.47 -23.80
C TYR A 427 -34.33 -2.81 -24.53
N PHE A 428 -33.90 -3.89 -23.88
CA PHE A 428 -34.00 -5.26 -24.38
C PHE A 428 -34.37 -6.24 -23.25
N ILE A 429 -35.06 -7.34 -23.56
CA ILE A 429 -35.31 -8.43 -22.60
C ILE A 429 -34.19 -9.46 -22.74
N ASP A 430 -33.61 -9.89 -21.62
CA ASP A 430 -32.63 -10.98 -21.59
C ASP A 430 -33.33 -12.31 -21.88
N ARG A 431 -33.02 -12.90 -23.03
CA ARG A 431 -33.69 -14.11 -23.53
C ARG A 431 -33.34 -15.38 -22.76
N HIS A 432 -32.37 -15.35 -21.85
CA HIS A 432 -32.16 -16.44 -20.89
C HIS A 432 -33.22 -16.47 -19.78
N THR A 433 -33.90 -15.34 -19.54
CA THR A 433 -34.97 -15.19 -18.53
C THR A 433 -36.39 -15.24 -19.12
N ASP A 434 -36.48 -15.23 -20.45
CA ASP A 434 -37.71 -15.33 -21.23
C ASP A 434 -37.49 -16.32 -22.40
N LEU A 435 -37.21 -17.57 -22.03
CA LEU A 435 -36.88 -18.66 -22.96
C LEU A 435 -38.00 -18.88 -23.98
N GLU A 436 -39.24 -18.83 -23.50
CA GLU A 436 -40.43 -19.00 -24.33
C GLU A 436 -40.75 -17.80 -25.23
N ARG A 437 -40.15 -16.62 -24.98
CA ARG A 437 -40.49 -15.37 -25.68
C ARG A 437 -41.95 -14.97 -25.49
N GLN A 438 -42.43 -15.09 -24.26
CA GLN A 438 -43.76 -14.67 -23.83
C GLN A 438 -43.91 -13.15 -23.81
N PHE A 439 -42.78 -12.41 -23.72
CA PHE A 439 -42.77 -10.95 -23.58
C PHE A 439 -41.96 -10.25 -24.67
N ASN A 440 -42.41 -9.05 -25.03
CA ASN A 440 -41.71 -8.09 -25.87
C ASN A 440 -41.49 -6.79 -25.11
N ILE A 441 -40.48 -6.02 -25.53
CA ILE A 441 -40.25 -4.67 -25.03
C ILE A 441 -40.06 -3.70 -26.19
N ASN A 442 -40.62 -2.50 -26.07
CA ASN A 442 -40.31 -1.42 -27.00
C ASN A 442 -38.91 -0.85 -26.68
N VAL A 443 -38.05 -0.89 -27.69
CA VAL A 443 -36.64 -0.49 -27.61
C VAL A 443 -36.46 0.98 -27.21
N GLU A 444 -37.40 1.87 -27.55
CA GLU A 444 -37.26 3.32 -27.31
C GLU A 444 -37.92 3.80 -26.01
N ASP A 445 -39.08 3.26 -25.62
CA ASP A 445 -39.85 3.75 -24.47
C ASP A 445 -39.97 2.75 -23.31
N GLY A 446 -39.41 1.55 -23.41
CA GLY A 446 -39.36 0.58 -22.32
C GLY A 446 -40.71 -0.05 -21.96
N ARG A 447 -41.75 0.10 -22.81
CA ARG A 447 -43.04 -0.60 -22.60
C ARG A 447 -42.90 -2.09 -22.80
N VAL A 448 -43.29 -2.86 -21.79
CA VAL A 448 -43.39 -4.33 -21.86
C VAL A 448 -44.77 -4.70 -22.40
N THR A 449 -44.81 -5.50 -23.46
CA THR A 449 -46.02 -5.99 -24.10
C THR A 449 -46.07 -7.51 -24.14
N LEU A 450 -47.29 -8.05 -24.12
CA LEU A 450 -47.51 -9.47 -24.17
C LEU A 450 -47.30 -10.02 -25.59
N ALA A 451 -46.50 -11.07 -25.77
CA ALA A 451 -46.16 -11.66 -27.08
C ALA A 451 -46.88 -13.00 -27.35
N LYS A 452 -47.25 -13.73 -26.29
CA LYS A 452 -48.02 -14.98 -26.31
C LYS A 452 -49.15 -14.91 -25.27
N PRO A 453 -50.26 -15.66 -25.40
CA PRO A 453 -51.19 -15.82 -24.28
C PRO A 453 -50.46 -16.41 -23.06
N LEU A 454 -50.95 -16.08 -21.86
CA LEU A 454 -50.51 -16.68 -20.59
C LEU A 454 -51.62 -17.59 -20.05
N ASP A 455 -51.27 -18.42 -19.07
CA ASP A 455 -52.13 -19.39 -18.41
C ASP A 455 -51.64 -19.47 -16.95
N ARG A 456 -52.44 -18.97 -16.00
CA ARG A 456 -52.03 -18.80 -14.60
C ARG A 456 -51.92 -20.14 -13.89
N GLU A 457 -52.76 -21.10 -14.27
CA GLU A 457 -52.78 -22.48 -13.75
C GLU A 457 -51.49 -23.22 -14.09
N THR A 458 -50.82 -22.84 -15.18
CA THR A 458 -49.45 -23.26 -15.50
C THR A 458 -48.42 -22.41 -14.74
N ASP A 459 -48.38 -21.09 -14.96
CA ASP A 459 -47.36 -20.19 -14.39
C ASP A 459 -47.97 -18.89 -13.84
N MET A 460 -48.05 -18.77 -12.50
CA MET A 460 -48.54 -17.55 -11.85
C MET A 460 -47.56 -16.35 -11.90
N TRP A 461 -46.25 -16.61 -12.08
CA TRP A 461 -45.21 -15.58 -11.99
C TRP A 461 -44.13 -15.74 -13.05
N HIS A 462 -43.90 -14.69 -13.84
CA HIS A 462 -42.79 -14.61 -14.77
C HIS A 462 -41.78 -13.56 -14.31
N ASN A 463 -40.52 -13.97 -14.10
CA ASN A 463 -39.44 -13.08 -13.66
C ASN A 463 -38.46 -12.84 -14.81
N ILE A 464 -38.69 -11.79 -15.59
CA ILE A 464 -37.83 -11.43 -16.72
C ILE A 464 -36.79 -10.39 -16.30
N THR A 465 -35.58 -10.47 -16.84
CA THR A 465 -34.56 -9.42 -16.71
C THR A 465 -34.60 -8.52 -17.92
N VAL A 466 -34.71 -7.22 -17.69
CA VAL A 466 -34.61 -6.20 -18.74
C VAL A 466 -33.25 -5.53 -18.65
N THR A 467 -32.55 -5.45 -19.78
CA THR A 467 -31.31 -4.71 -19.94
C THR A 467 -31.58 -3.32 -20.54
N ALA A 468 -30.82 -2.33 -20.08
CA ALA A 468 -30.73 -1.01 -20.70
C ALA A 468 -29.29 -0.77 -21.17
N THR A 469 -29.14 -0.23 -22.37
CA THR A 469 -27.86 0.11 -22.99
C THR A 469 -27.95 1.47 -23.65
N GLU A 470 -26.84 2.17 -23.82
CA GLU A 470 -26.83 3.39 -24.63
C GLU A 470 -26.98 3.11 -26.13
N VAL A 471 -27.22 4.18 -26.89
CA VAL A 471 -27.19 4.19 -28.36
C VAL A 471 -25.76 4.25 -28.94
N LYS A 472 -24.81 4.87 -28.23
CA LYS A 472 -23.43 5.06 -28.70
C LYS A 472 -22.50 3.95 -28.21
N ASN A 473 -22.60 3.60 -26.93
CA ASN A 473 -21.75 2.61 -26.28
C ASN A 473 -22.56 1.38 -25.87
N HIS A 474 -22.59 0.36 -26.74
CA HIS A 474 -23.31 -0.90 -26.45
C HIS A 474 -22.59 -1.78 -25.40
N SER A 475 -21.40 -1.39 -24.90
CA SER A 475 -20.66 -2.15 -23.90
C SER A 475 -21.12 -1.87 -22.47
N GLN A 476 -21.68 -0.66 -22.25
CA GLN A 476 -22.32 -0.19 -21.02
C GLN A 476 -23.73 -0.81 -20.93
N ILE A 477 -23.95 -1.69 -19.94
CA ILE A 477 -25.22 -2.43 -19.79
C ILE A 477 -25.63 -2.46 -18.31
N SER A 478 -26.83 -1.97 -18.01
CA SER A 478 -27.50 -2.21 -16.72
C SER A 478 -28.62 -3.24 -16.84
N ARG A 479 -29.08 -3.75 -15.70
CA ARG A 479 -30.13 -4.77 -15.58
C ARG A 479 -31.12 -4.40 -14.48
N ALA A 480 -32.40 -4.65 -14.72
CA ALA A 480 -33.46 -4.61 -13.71
C ALA A 480 -34.35 -5.86 -13.83
N ILE A 481 -34.87 -6.32 -12.69
CA ILE A 481 -35.80 -7.45 -12.62
C ILE A 481 -37.23 -6.93 -12.82
N VAL A 482 -38.01 -7.59 -13.66
CA VAL A 482 -39.43 -7.31 -13.85
C VAL A 482 -40.19 -8.57 -13.48
N ALA A 483 -40.82 -8.54 -12.31
CA ALA A 483 -41.73 -9.58 -11.84
C ALA A 483 -43.13 -9.30 -12.38
N ILE A 484 -43.64 -10.22 -13.20
CA ILE A 484 -44.96 -10.14 -13.82
C ILE A 484 -45.84 -11.16 -13.10
N GLN A 485 -46.86 -10.67 -12.38
CA GLN A 485 -47.88 -11.49 -11.77
C GLN A 485 -49.03 -11.72 -12.76
N VAL A 486 -49.36 -12.98 -13.01
CA VAL A 486 -50.56 -13.35 -13.76
C VAL A 486 -51.77 -13.33 -12.81
N LEU A 487 -52.83 -12.64 -13.22
CA LEU A 487 -54.06 -12.47 -12.47
C LEU A 487 -55.16 -13.38 -13.03
N ASP A 488 -55.74 -14.13 -12.11
CA ASP A 488 -56.83 -15.09 -12.29
C ASP A 488 -58.04 -14.55 -13.08
N VAL A 489 -58.57 -15.41 -13.94
CA VAL A 489 -59.80 -15.26 -14.72
C VAL A 489 -60.49 -16.62 -14.75
N ASN A 490 -61.75 -16.68 -14.32
CA ASN A 490 -62.49 -17.94 -14.22
C ASN A 490 -62.80 -18.57 -15.59
N ASP A 491 -61.88 -19.38 -16.13
CA ASP A 491 -62.00 -20.04 -17.43
C ASP A 491 -61.94 -21.58 -17.36
N ASN A 492 -61.55 -22.15 -16.22
CA ASN A 492 -61.82 -23.54 -15.91
C ASN A 492 -63.28 -23.73 -15.47
N ALA A 493 -63.69 -24.99 -15.34
CA ALA A 493 -65.01 -25.35 -14.84
C ALA A 493 -64.86 -26.40 -13.74
N PRO A 494 -65.64 -26.32 -12.66
CA PRO A 494 -65.43 -27.15 -11.49
C PRO A 494 -65.72 -28.61 -11.80
N GLU A 495 -64.86 -29.51 -11.34
CA GLU A 495 -65.00 -30.97 -11.50
C GLU A 495 -65.10 -31.68 -10.15
N PHE A 496 -65.52 -32.95 -10.13
CA PHE A 496 -65.52 -33.73 -8.90
C PHE A 496 -64.10 -33.89 -8.37
N ALA A 497 -63.91 -33.64 -7.07
CA ALA A 497 -62.61 -33.71 -6.38
C ALA A 497 -61.90 -35.07 -6.52
N THR A 498 -62.67 -36.13 -6.73
CA THR A 498 -62.21 -37.50 -7.00
C THR A 498 -63.26 -38.23 -7.83
N GLU A 499 -62.87 -39.30 -8.54
CA GLU A 499 -63.85 -40.26 -9.07
C GLU A 499 -64.61 -40.94 -7.92
N TYR A 500 -65.93 -40.74 -7.86
CA TYR A 500 -66.80 -41.31 -6.83
C TYR A 500 -67.53 -42.55 -7.33
N GLU A 501 -67.25 -43.71 -6.74
CA GLU A 501 -68.13 -44.88 -6.80
C GLU A 501 -69.09 -44.86 -5.60
N ALA A 502 -70.40 -44.82 -5.86
CA ALA A 502 -71.42 -44.82 -4.80
C ALA A 502 -72.11 -46.19 -4.69
N PHE A 503 -72.26 -46.71 -3.46
CA PHE A 503 -72.88 -48.01 -3.22
C PHE A 503 -74.21 -47.88 -2.48
N LEU A 504 -75.25 -48.53 -3.01
CA LEU A 504 -76.63 -48.46 -2.50
C LEU A 504 -77.15 -49.84 -2.13
N CYS A 505 -77.72 -49.97 -0.93
CA CYS A 505 -78.29 -51.24 -0.47
C CYS A 505 -79.68 -51.53 -1.07
N GLU A 506 -79.94 -52.79 -1.47
CA GLU A 506 -81.25 -53.29 -1.94
C GLU A 506 -82.42 -53.17 -0.92
N ASN A 507 -82.15 -52.77 0.32
CA ASN A 507 -83.19 -52.43 1.30
C ASN A 507 -82.76 -51.18 2.09
N GLY A 508 -82.06 -50.24 1.43
CA GLY A 508 -81.60 -48.98 2.03
C GLY A 508 -82.76 -48.12 2.53
N LYS A 509 -82.54 -47.31 3.56
CA LYS A 509 -83.62 -46.51 4.16
C LYS A 509 -83.90 -45.23 3.35
N PRO A 510 -85.15 -44.75 3.28
CA PRO A 510 -85.42 -43.41 2.76
C PRO A 510 -84.67 -42.35 3.58
N GLY A 511 -84.00 -41.42 2.91
CA GLY A 511 -83.13 -40.43 3.55
C GLY A 511 -81.75 -40.95 4.00
N GLN A 512 -81.36 -42.18 3.63
CA GLN A 512 -79.98 -42.64 3.79
C GLN A 512 -79.05 -41.88 2.85
N VAL A 513 -77.94 -41.34 3.37
CA VAL A 513 -76.83 -40.81 2.56
C VAL A 513 -76.11 -41.98 1.90
N ILE A 514 -75.99 -41.92 0.57
CA ILE A 514 -75.35 -42.92 -0.27
C ILE A 514 -73.86 -42.58 -0.42
N GLN A 515 -73.59 -41.33 -0.76
CA GLN A 515 -72.25 -40.78 -0.96
C GLN A 515 -72.28 -39.28 -0.68
N THR A 516 -71.19 -38.74 -0.14
CA THR A 516 -70.93 -37.30 -0.13
C THR A 516 -69.93 -37.00 -1.22
N ILE A 517 -70.21 -35.99 -2.04
CA ILE A 517 -69.33 -35.55 -3.13
C ILE A 517 -68.96 -34.08 -2.92
N SER A 518 -67.73 -33.75 -3.28
CA SER A 518 -67.20 -32.38 -3.35
C SER A 518 -66.60 -32.14 -4.73
N ALA A 519 -66.42 -30.87 -5.07
CA ALA A 519 -65.79 -30.41 -6.29
C ALA A 519 -64.48 -29.69 -5.98
N VAL A 520 -63.64 -29.60 -7.00
CA VAL A 520 -62.44 -28.75 -7.06
C VAL A 520 -62.52 -27.92 -8.34
N ASP A 521 -61.84 -26.80 -8.33
CA ASP A 521 -61.61 -25.97 -9.51
C ASP A 521 -60.12 -25.61 -9.56
N LYS A 522 -59.64 -25.14 -10.71
CA LYS A 522 -58.22 -24.79 -10.89
C LYS A 522 -57.92 -23.30 -10.69
N ASP A 523 -58.90 -22.46 -11.00
CA ASP A 523 -58.89 -21.01 -10.79
C ASP A 523 -58.57 -20.65 -9.32
N ASP A 524 -58.28 -19.40 -8.98
CA ASP A 524 -58.07 -18.92 -7.60
C ASP A 524 -58.85 -17.62 -7.32
N PRO A 525 -60.18 -17.71 -7.18
CA PRO A 525 -61.01 -16.54 -6.91
C PRO A 525 -60.70 -15.98 -5.52
N GLN A 526 -60.47 -14.66 -5.42
CA GLN A 526 -60.03 -13.96 -4.20
C GLN A 526 -60.80 -14.23 -2.88
N ASN A 527 -62.03 -14.77 -2.95
CA ASN A 527 -62.86 -15.11 -1.79
C ASN A 527 -62.91 -16.63 -1.50
N GLY A 528 -62.14 -17.44 -2.21
CA GLY A 528 -62.22 -18.89 -2.26
C GLY A 528 -63.41 -19.40 -3.07
N HIS A 529 -63.32 -20.64 -3.56
CA HIS A 529 -64.38 -21.26 -4.35
C HIS A 529 -65.68 -21.42 -3.58
N THR A 530 -66.80 -21.32 -4.28
CA THR A 530 -68.13 -21.68 -3.77
C THR A 530 -68.88 -22.40 -4.88
N PHE A 531 -69.33 -23.63 -4.61
CA PHE A 531 -69.94 -24.48 -5.63
C PHE A 531 -71.46 -24.63 -5.45
N VAL A 532 -72.19 -24.39 -6.53
CA VAL A 532 -73.63 -24.61 -6.64
C VAL A 532 -73.88 -25.91 -7.39
N TYR A 533 -74.44 -26.88 -6.70
CA TYR A 533 -74.77 -28.19 -7.26
C TYR A 533 -76.25 -28.28 -7.63
N SER A 534 -76.54 -28.81 -8.81
CA SER A 534 -77.90 -29.09 -9.25
C SER A 534 -78.01 -30.43 -9.97
N LEU A 535 -79.21 -31.01 -10.02
CA LEU A 535 -79.50 -32.10 -10.94
C LEU A 535 -79.86 -31.50 -12.30
N VAL A 536 -79.49 -32.20 -13.39
CA VAL A 536 -79.90 -31.79 -14.75
C VAL A 536 -81.42 -31.55 -14.81
N PRO A 537 -81.91 -30.59 -15.62
CA PRO A 537 -83.32 -30.17 -15.60
C PRO A 537 -84.34 -31.32 -15.75
N GLU A 538 -84.00 -32.32 -16.56
CA GLU A 538 -84.79 -33.54 -16.81
C GLU A 538 -84.95 -34.43 -15.56
N MET A 539 -84.04 -34.29 -14.59
CA MET A 539 -83.92 -35.12 -13.38
C MET A 539 -84.17 -34.35 -12.08
N LEU A 540 -84.64 -33.09 -12.14
CA LEU A 540 -85.05 -32.32 -10.95
C LEU A 540 -86.07 -33.09 -10.09
N ASN A 541 -87.00 -33.81 -10.74
CA ASN A 541 -87.98 -34.69 -10.10
C ASN A 541 -87.59 -36.19 -10.18
N ASN A 542 -86.29 -36.52 -10.14
CA ASN A 542 -85.80 -37.90 -10.12
C ASN A 542 -86.54 -38.72 -9.03
N PRO A 543 -87.19 -39.85 -9.32
CA PRO A 543 -87.98 -40.59 -8.33
C PRO A 543 -87.13 -41.34 -7.30
N ASN A 544 -85.86 -41.59 -7.61
CA ASN A 544 -84.97 -42.48 -6.85
C ASN A 544 -84.05 -41.70 -5.90
N PHE A 545 -83.57 -40.52 -6.32
CA PHE A 545 -82.51 -39.78 -5.61
C PHE A 545 -82.86 -38.31 -5.35
N THR A 546 -82.19 -37.74 -4.35
CA THR A 546 -82.16 -36.30 -4.03
C THR A 546 -80.75 -35.89 -3.65
N ILE A 547 -80.41 -34.63 -3.92
CA ILE A 547 -79.21 -33.98 -3.39
C ILE A 547 -79.57 -33.10 -2.20
N LYS A 548 -78.68 -33.03 -1.21
CA LYS A 548 -78.76 -32.13 -0.06
C LYS A 548 -77.44 -31.36 0.04
N ASN A 549 -77.51 -30.04 -0.04
CA ASN A 549 -76.35 -29.18 0.19
C ASN A 549 -75.96 -29.22 1.69
N ASN A 550 -74.69 -29.52 1.96
CA ASN A 550 -74.15 -29.66 3.32
C ASN A 550 -73.63 -28.32 3.90
N ARG A 551 -73.54 -27.26 3.07
CA ARG A 551 -73.03 -25.90 3.36
C ARG A 551 -71.51 -25.80 3.59
N ASP A 552 -70.77 -26.78 3.11
CA ASP A 552 -69.32 -26.93 3.24
C ASP A 552 -68.66 -27.21 1.87
N ASN A 553 -69.23 -26.64 0.80
CA ASN A 553 -68.91 -26.97 -0.61
C ASN A 553 -69.08 -28.45 -1.01
N SER A 554 -69.70 -29.28 -0.18
CA SER A 554 -70.10 -30.66 -0.53
C SER A 554 -71.62 -30.84 -0.61
N ILE A 555 -72.05 -31.91 -1.29
CA ILE A 555 -73.44 -32.39 -1.24
C ILE A 555 -73.52 -33.86 -0.84
N SER A 556 -74.53 -34.17 -0.04
CA SER A 556 -74.93 -35.54 0.26
C SER A 556 -75.96 -36.01 -0.77
N ILE A 557 -75.73 -37.17 -1.39
CA ILE A 557 -76.71 -37.85 -2.25
C ILE A 557 -77.54 -38.79 -1.39
N LEU A 558 -78.87 -38.70 -1.46
CA LEU A 558 -79.79 -39.49 -0.62
C LEU A 558 -80.78 -40.31 -1.44
N ALA A 559 -81.10 -41.50 -0.93
CA ALA A 559 -82.16 -42.36 -1.42
C ALA A 559 -83.56 -41.80 -1.07
N LYS A 560 -84.47 -41.69 -2.05
CA LYS A 560 -85.86 -41.26 -1.82
C LYS A 560 -86.77 -42.36 -1.25
N HIS A 561 -86.47 -43.62 -1.53
CA HIS A 561 -87.30 -44.78 -1.15
C HIS A 561 -86.44 -46.01 -0.81
N ASP A 562 -87.05 -47.06 -0.30
CA ASP A 562 -86.41 -48.35 0.04
C ASP A 562 -86.54 -49.45 -1.03
N SER A 563 -87.34 -49.21 -2.08
CA SER A 563 -87.70 -50.23 -3.09
C SER A 563 -86.63 -50.60 -4.14
N PHE A 564 -85.35 -50.37 -3.85
CA PHE A 564 -84.24 -50.67 -4.76
C PHE A 564 -84.01 -52.18 -4.90
N ARG A 565 -83.95 -52.70 -6.12
CA ARG A 565 -83.74 -54.13 -6.39
C ARG A 565 -82.70 -54.30 -7.48
N ARG A 566 -81.60 -54.98 -7.17
CA ARG A 566 -80.48 -55.20 -8.10
C ARG A 566 -80.93 -55.96 -9.35
N GLN A 567 -81.88 -56.87 -9.21
CA GLN A 567 -82.46 -57.65 -10.32
C GLN A 567 -83.35 -56.81 -11.24
N LYS A 568 -83.82 -55.64 -10.80
CA LYS A 568 -84.60 -54.69 -11.60
C LYS A 568 -83.70 -53.64 -12.26
N GLN A 569 -82.72 -53.12 -11.51
CA GLN A 569 -81.72 -52.18 -12.00
C GLN A 569 -80.48 -52.25 -11.10
N GLU A 570 -79.34 -52.67 -11.67
CA GLU A 570 -78.08 -52.83 -10.95
C GLU A 570 -77.27 -51.53 -10.82
N MET A 571 -77.40 -50.62 -11.80
CA MET A 571 -76.67 -49.35 -11.83
C MET A 571 -77.60 -48.19 -12.17
N TYR A 572 -77.36 -47.06 -11.51
CA TYR A 572 -77.95 -45.77 -11.81
C TYR A 572 -76.84 -44.77 -12.14
N PHE A 573 -77.06 -43.98 -13.17
CA PHE A 573 -76.19 -42.85 -13.53
C PHE A 573 -76.91 -41.57 -13.11
N LEU A 574 -76.29 -40.78 -12.24
CA LEU A 574 -76.84 -39.53 -11.75
C LEU A 574 -75.97 -38.38 -12.27
N PRO A 575 -76.33 -37.74 -13.40
CA PRO A 575 -75.66 -36.52 -13.85
C PRO A 575 -75.95 -35.37 -12.90
N ILE A 576 -74.89 -34.76 -12.39
CA ILE A 576 -74.91 -33.64 -11.45
C ILE A 576 -74.15 -32.50 -12.11
N ILE A 577 -74.81 -31.35 -12.21
CA ILE A 577 -74.19 -30.11 -12.69
C ILE A 577 -73.52 -29.47 -11.47
N VAL A 578 -72.23 -29.16 -11.61
CA VAL A 578 -71.50 -28.30 -10.68
C VAL A 578 -71.30 -26.96 -11.39
N THR A 579 -71.62 -25.87 -10.71
CA THR A 579 -71.41 -24.49 -11.17
C THR A 579 -70.58 -23.77 -10.12
N ASP A 580 -69.58 -23.01 -10.54
CA ASP A 580 -68.79 -22.17 -9.65
C ASP A 580 -69.57 -20.90 -9.22
N ASN A 581 -68.85 -19.94 -8.65
CA ASN A 581 -69.35 -18.60 -8.37
C ASN A 581 -68.45 -17.52 -9.01
N GLY A 582 -67.85 -17.88 -10.14
CA GLY A 582 -67.01 -17.04 -10.99
C GLY A 582 -67.79 -16.02 -11.81
N ASN A 583 -67.07 -15.24 -12.62
CA ASN A 583 -67.68 -14.28 -13.52
C ASN A 583 -66.87 -14.20 -14.85
N PRO A 584 -67.36 -14.80 -15.95
CA PRO A 584 -68.62 -15.53 -16.07
C PRO A 584 -68.59 -16.83 -15.23
N PRO A 585 -69.73 -17.29 -14.70
CA PRO A 585 -69.78 -18.56 -13.98
C PRO A 585 -69.69 -19.73 -14.96
N MET A 586 -68.76 -20.65 -14.71
CA MET A 586 -68.58 -21.87 -15.50
C MET A 586 -69.26 -23.06 -14.83
N SER A 587 -69.54 -24.10 -15.64
CA SER A 587 -70.21 -25.29 -15.13
C SER A 587 -69.86 -26.54 -15.91
N SER A 588 -69.73 -27.65 -15.20
CA SER A 588 -69.50 -28.97 -15.77
C SER A 588 -70.67 -29.91 -15.42
N THR A 589 -70.71 -31.10 -16.03
CA THR A 589 -71.68 -32.15 -15.69
C THR A 589 -70.95 -33.47 -15.47
N ASN A 590 -70.67 -33.80 -14.21
CA ASN A 590 -70.09 -35.09 -13.85
C ASN A 590 -71.21 -36.12 -13.59
N THR A 591 -70.95 -37.39 -13.93
CA THR A 591 -71.93 -38.47 -13.71
C THR A 591 -71.51 -39.33 -12.52
N LEU A 592 -72.31 -39.31 -11.45
CA LEU A 592 -72.11 -40.21 -10.32
C LEU A 592 -72.66 -41.60 -10.67
N THR A 593 -71.82 -42.63 -10.55
CA THR A 593 -72.23 -44.02 -10.70
C THR A 593 -72.71 -44.57 -9.35
N ILE A 594 -73.97 -45.01 -9.29
CA ILE A 594 -74.57 -45.59 -8.08
C ILE A 594 -74.88 -47.07 -8.35
N ARG A 595 -74.15 -47.96 -7.69
CA ARG A 595 -74.27 -49.42 -7.84
C ARG A 595 -75.14 -50.01 -6.73
N VAL A 596 -76.13 -50.81 -7.10
CA VAL A 596 -77.01 -51.50 -6.15
C VAL A 596 -76.40 -52.82 -5.71
N CYS A 597 -76.19 -52.99 -4.41
CA CYS A 597 -75.52 -54.14 -3.82
C CYS A 597 -76.38 -54.82 -2.73
N GLY A 598 -76.12 -56.12 -2.53
CA GLY A 598 -76.67 -56.85 -1.40
C GLY A 598 -75.99 -56.41 -0.11
N CYS A 599 -76.76 -56.21 0.96
CA CYS A 599 -76.29 -55.69 2.24
C CYS A 599 -76.77 -56.51 3.45
N SER A 600 -76.01 -56.43 4.54
CA SER A 600 -76.37 -57.00 5.84
C SER A 600 -77.58 -56.28 6.46
N LYS A 601 -78.15 -56.88 7.52
CA LYS A 601 -79.23 -56.26 8.32
C LYS A 601 -78.80 -54.95 9.02
N GLU A 602 -77.50 -54.72 9.18
CA GLU A 602 -76.94 -53.47 9.72
C GLU A 602 -76.71 -52.39 8.64
N GLY A 603 -76.98 -52.69 7.36
CA GLY A 603 -76.78 -51.74 6.25
C GLY A 603 -75.37 -51.71 5.66
N ILE A 604 -74.51 -52.67 6.04
CA ILE A 604 -73.15 -52.81 5.50
C ILE A 604 -73.21 -53.57 4.19
N VAL A 605 -72.53 -53.08 3.15
CA VAL A 605 -72.44 -53.70 1.82
C VAL A 605 -71.72 -55.05 1.92
N GLN A 606 -72.32 -56.11 1.36
CA GLN A 606 -71.80 -57.49 1.40
C GLN A 606 -71.43 -58.03 0.01
N SER A 607 -72.21 -57.74 -1.03
CA SER A 607 -71.90 -58.21 -2.40
C SER A 607 -72.41 -57.27 -3.50
N CYS A 608 -71.47 -56.75 -4.29
CA CYS A 608 -71.73 -55.94 -5.49
C CYS A 608 -71.44 -56.69 -6.81
N ASN A 609 -70.73 -57.82 -6.74
CA ASN A 609 -70.38 -58.62 -7.91
C ASN A 609 -71.50 -59.59 -8.28
N VAL A 610 -71.64 -59.89 -9.57
CA VAL A 610 -72.54 -60.95 -10.05
C VAL A 610 -71.99 -62.27 -9.54
N GLU A 611 -72.83 -63.10 -8.92
CA GLU A 611 -72.45 -64.49 -8.66
C GLU A 611 -72.19 -65.16 -10.01
N ALA A 612 -70.92 -65.41 -10.31
CA ALA A 612 -70.55 -66.08 -11.55
C ALA A 612 -71.16 -67.48 -11.54
N TYR A 613 -72.17 -67.69 -12.40
CA TYR A 613 -72.75 -69.01 -12.63
C TYR A 613 -71.62 -69.97 -13.00
N VAL A 614 -71.31 -70.90 -12.09
CA VAL A 614 -70.24 -71.87 -12.27
C VAL A 614 -70.64 -72.83 -13.39
N LEU A 615 -70.12 -72.59 -14.59
CA LEU A 615 -70.20 -73.56 -15.68
C LEU A 615 -69.37 -74.80 -15.30
N PRO A 616 -69.92 -76.02 -15.46
CA PRO A 616 -69.30 -77.23 -14.91
C PRO A 616 -68.20 -77.79 -15.81
N ILE A 617 -67.08 -77.07 -15.95
CA ILE A 617 -65.82 -77.60 -16.50
C ILE A 617 -64.68 -77.13 -15.62
N GLY A 618 -64.06 -78.06 -14.89
CA GLY A 618 -63.12 -77.77 -13.81
C GLY A 618 -61.72 -77.34 -14.27
N LEU A 619 -61.58 -76.10 -14.75
CA LEU A 619 -60.29 -75.39 -14.78
C LEU A 619 -60.41 -74.08 -13.99
N SER A 620 -59.40 -73.79 -13.16
CA SER A 620 -59.36 -72.53 -12.41
C SER A 620 -59.08 -71.35 -13.33
N MET A 621 -59.52 -70.15 -12.93
CA MET A 621 -59.37 -68.93 -13.72
C MET A 621 -57.88 -68.63 -14.04
N GLY A 622 -56.98 -68.94 -13.10
CA GLY A 622 -55.52 -68.86 -13.31
C GLY A 622 -54.97 -69.84 -14.36
N ALA A 623 -55.58 -71.03 -14.52
CA ALA A 623 -55.19 -71.96 -15.59
C ALA A 623 -55.61 -71.44 -16.98
N LEU A 624 -56.75 -70.75 -17.07
CA LEU A 624 -57.19 -70.08 -18.30
C LEU A 624 -56.23 -68.94 -18.69
N ILE A 625 -55.82 -68.10 -17.73
CA ILE A 625 -54.82 -67.04 -17.94
C ILE A 625 -53.47 -67.65 -18.34
N ALA A 626 -53.02 -68.73 -17.69
CA ALA A 626 -51.76 -69.40 -18.04
C ALA A 626 -51.78 -70.00 -19.45
N ILE A 627 -52.88 -70.63 -19.87
CA ILE A 627 -53.04 -71.15 -21.24
C ILE A 627 -53.01 -69.99 -22.25
N LEU A 628 -53.71 -68.89 -21.96
CA LEU A 628 -53.78 -67.74 -22.86
C LEU A 628 -52.43 -67.00 -22.96
N ALA A 629 -51.71 -66.87 -21.85
CA ALA A 629 -50.33 -66.38 -21.83
C ALA A 629 -49.36 -67.28 -22.61
N CYS A 630 -49.47 -68.61 -22.49
CA CYS A 630 -48.67 -69.55 -23.31
C CYS A 630 -48.97 -69.44 -24.80
N ILE A 631 -50.23 -69.21 -25.20
CA ILE A 631 -50.61 -69.00 -26.60
C ILE A 631 -50.04 -67.68 -27.13
N ILE A 632 -50.10 -66.60 -26.36
CA ILE A 632 -49.49 -65.31 -26.73
C ILE A 632 -47.97 -65.44 -26.85
N LEU A 633 -47.30 -66.10 -25.89
CA LEU A 633 -45.86 -66.31 -25.92
C LEU A 633 -45.42 -67.13 -27.15
N LEU A 634 -46.17 -68.19 -27.49
CA LEU A 634 -45.95 -68.97 -28.71
C LEU A 634 -46.14 -68.13 -29.98
N LEU A 635 -47.17 -67.28 -30.05
CA LEU A 635 -47.37 -66.37 -31.18
C LEU A 635 -46.21 -65.37 -31.34
N VAL A 636 -45.73 -64.78 -30.24
CA VAL A 636 -44.56 -63.89 -30.27
C VAL A 636 -43.31 -64.62 -30.77
N ILE A 637 -43.06 -65.84 -30.30
CA ILE A 637 -41.92 -66.68 -30.75
C ILE A 637 -42.05 -67.03 -32.24
N VAL A 638 -43.25 -67.36 -32.73
CA VAL A 638 -43.49 -67.65 -34.15
C VAL A 638 -43.28 -66.40 -35.01
N VAL A 639 -43.74 -65.22 -34.58
CA VAL A 639 -43.50 -63.95 -35.28
C VAL A 639 -42.02 -63.63 -35.34
N LEU A 640 -41.28 -63.75 -34.22
CA LEU A 640 -39.82 -63.57 -34.17
C LEU A 640 -39.08 -64.56 -35.07
N PHE A 641 -39.52 -65.82 -35.11
CA PHE A 641 -38.92 -66.82 -35.98
C PHE A 641 -39.17 -66.50 -37.46
N VAL A 642 -40.36 -65.99 -37.81
CA VAL A 642 -40.70 -65.57 -39.18
C VAL A 642 -39.92 -64.33 -39.62
N THR A 643 -39.79 -63.30 -38.77
CA THR A 643 -39.00 -62.10 -39.10
C THR A 643 -37.52 -62.43 -39.28
N LEU A 644 -36.94 -63.24 -38.39
CA LEU A 644 -35.54 -63.69 -38.48
C LEU A 644 -35.28 -64.60 -39.70
N ARG A 645 -36.24 -65.43 -40.11
CA ARG A 645 -36.11 -66.25 -41.33
C ARG A 645 -36.22 -65.43 -42.63
N ARG A 646 -36.88 -64.27 -42.59
CA ARG A 646 -37.09 -63.41 -43.77
C ARG A 646 -35.87 -62.54 -44.11
N HIS A 647 -34.89 -62.45 -43.21
CA HIS A 647 -33.70 -61.59 -43.33
C HIS A 647 -32.42 -62.29 -43.85
N LYS A 648 -32.49 -63.53 -44.37
CA LYS A 648 -31.28 -64.34 -44.67
C LYS A 648 -31.01 -64.78 -46.11
N ASN A 649 -31.82 -64.34 -47.07
CA ASN A 649 -31.60 -64.48 -48.52
C ASN A 649 -31.93 -63.11 -49.16
N GLU A 650 -31.21 -62.49 -50.10
CA GLU A 650 -29.97 -62.76 -50.85
C GLU A 650 -29.37 -61.39 -51.33
N PRO A 651 -28.20 -61.31 -51.99
CA PRO A 651 -27.38 -60.07 -52.01
C PRO A 651 -27.36 -59.23 -53.31
N LEU A 652 -26.92 -57.97 -53.13
CA LEU A 652 -26.10 -57.12 -54.02
C LEU A 652 -26.69 -56.47 -55.32
N ILE A 653 -26.21 -55.23 -55.54
CA ILE A 653 -25.88 -54.54 -56.82
C ILE A 653 -26.87 -53.47 -57.42
N ILE A 654 -26.41 -52.19 -57.29
CA ILE A 654 -26.42 -51.04 -58.25
C ILE A 654 -27.58 -50.00 -58.30
N LYS A 655 -27.12 -48.72 -58.34
CA LYS A 655 -27.69 -47.43 -58.86
C LYS A 655 -28.62 -46.54 -58.02
N ASP A 656 -28.07 -45.39 -57.62
CA ASP A 656 -28.40 -44.02 -58.07
C ASP A 656 -29.77 -43.80 -58.75
N ASP A 657 -30.62 -43.01 -58.10
CA ASP A 657 -31.10 -41.67 -58.51
C ASP A 657 -32.10 -41.20 -57.41
N GLU A 658 -31.80 -40.13 -56.66
CA GLU A 658 -32.43 -38.78 -56.77
C GLU A 658 -33.97 -38.73 -56.49
N ASP A 659 -34.54 -37.85 -55.66
CA ASP A 659 -33.98 -36.78 -54.79
C ASP A 659 -35.05 -36.19 -53.80
N VAL A 660 -34.62 -35.27 -52.92
CA VAL A 660 -35.33 -34.17 -52.18
C VAL A 660 -36.13 -34.38 -50.85
N ARG A 661 -35.74 -33.56 -49.84
CA ARG A 661 -36.39 -33.06 -48.57
C ARG A 661 -36.31 -33.95 -47.30
N GLU A 662 -35.61 -33.61 -46.20
CA GLU A 662 -35.59 -32.42 -45.28
C GLU A 662 -36.86 -32.28 -44.38
N ASN A 663 -36.83 -32.12 -43.04
CA ASN A 663 -35.85 -31.48 -42.12
C ASN A 663 -36.02 -31.86 -40.62
N ILE A 664 -34.90 -31.87 -39.87
CA ILE A 664 -34.61 -31.36 -38.50
C ILE A 664 -35.69 -31.41 -37.38
N ILE A 665 -35.34 -32.03 -36.23
CA ILE A 665 -35.76 -31.64 -34.85
C ILE A 665 -34.50 -31.60 -33.95
N ARG A 666 -34.51 -30.79 -32.88
CA ARG A 666 -33.34 -30.36 -32.08
C ARG A 666 -33.17 -31.11 -30.74
N TYR A 667 -31.99 -30.99 -30.15
CA TYR A 667 -31.71 -31.26 -28.74
C TYR A 667 -32.25 -30.11 -27.87
N ASP A 668 -33.33 -30.31 -27.12
CA ASP A 668 -33.80 -29.41 -26.05
C ASP A 668 -34.65 -30.16 -24.97
N ASP A 669 -34.59 -31.51 -24.90
CA ASP A 669 -35.62 -32.34 -24.22
C ASP A 669 -35.08 -33.35 -23.18
N GLU A 670 -33.92 -33.05 -22.57
CA GLU A 670 -33.53 -33.59 -21.24
C GLU A 670 -33.08 -32.41 -20.36
N GLY A 671 -34.01 -31.93 -19.52
CA GLY A 671 -33.74 -30.87 -18.54
C GLY A 671 -32.81 -31.31 -17.41
N GLY A 672 -32.08 -30.34 -16.85
CA GLY A 672 -31.18 -30.58 -15.72
C GLY A 672 -31.84 -30.45 -14.35
N GLY A 673 -31.12 -30.92 -13.32
CA GLY A 673 -31.47 -30.83 -11.90
C GLY A 673 -31.88 -32.18 -11.29
N GLU A 674 -31.41 -32.60 -10.11
CA GLU A 674 -30.39 -32.02 -9.21
C GLU A 674 -29.78 -33.18 -8.39
N GLU A 675 -28.47 -33.23 -8.18
CA GLU A 675 -27.86 -33.82 -6.97
C GLU A 675 -26.41 -33.31 -6.81
N ASP A 676 -25.98 -33.16 -5.55
CA ASP A 676 -24.61 -32.85 -5.10
C ASP A 676 -24.01 -31.45 -5.38
N THR A 677 -24.72 -30.39 -4.98
CA THR A 677 -24.09 -29.12 -4.52
C THR A 677 -24.21 -28.91 -3.02
N GLU A 678 -23.57 -29.77 -2.21
CA GLU A 678 -23.26 -29.47 -0.81
C GLU A 678 -21.80 -29.83 -0.47
N ALA A 679 -21.24 -29.14 0.53
CA ALA A 679 -19.92 -29.35 1.15
C ALA A 679 -18.66 -28.71 0.50
N PHE A 680 -18.64 -27.38 0.43
CA PHE A 680 -17.42 -26.62 0.80
C PHE A 680 -17.73 -25.66 1.96
N ASP A 681 -17.72 -26.20 3.19
CA ASP A 681 -17.67 -25.37 4.40
C ASP A 681 -16.28 -24.75 4.52
N ILE A 682 -16.24 -23.41 4.53
CA ILE A 682 -14.99 -22.63 4.58
C ILE A 682 -14.50 -22.39 6.03
N ALA A 683 -15.20 -22.92 7.03
CA ALA A 683 -14.91 -22.75 8.46
C ALA A 683 -13.72 -23.55 9.01
N THR A 684 -12.74 -23.96 8.19
CA THR A 684 -11.52 -24.67 8.64
C THR A 684 -10.23 -23.85 8.57
N LEU A 685 -10.31 -22.52 8.38
CA LEU A 685 -9.16 -21.60 8.52
C LEU A 685 -9.11 -20.88 9.87
N GLN A 686 -9.39 -21.60 10.97
CA GLN A 686 -9.01 -21.15 12.33
C GLN A 686 -8.95 -22.33 13.32
N ASN A 687 -7.76 -22.92 13.49
CA ASN A 687 -7.07 -23.13 14.79
C ASN A 687 -5.93 -24.16 14.61
N PRO A 688 -4.67 -23.88 15.01
CA PRO A 688 -3.63 -24.90 15.10
C PRO A 688 -3.77 -25.69 16.42
N ASP A 689 -3.95 -27.01 16.32
CA ASP A 689 -3.60 -28.08 17.29
C ASP A 689 -4.59 -29.25 17.15
N GLY A 690 -4.11 -30.41 16.67
CA GLY A 690 -5.00 -31.53 16.29
C GLY A 690 -4.27 -32.85 16.00
N ILE A 691 -3.35 -33.25 16.88
CA ILE A 691 -2.54 -34.47 16.72
C ILE A 691 -3.34 -35.75 17.05
N ASN A 692 -3.21 -36.76 16.18
CA ASN A 692 -3.63 -38.18 16.31
C ASN A 692 -5.14 -38.54 16.30
N GLY A 693 -5.53 -39.41 15.35
CA GLY A 693 -6.84 -40.07 15.37
C GLY A 693 -7.13 -40.99 14.17
N PHE A 694 -6.57 -42.21 14.15
CA PHE A 694 -6.98 -43.25 13.19
C PHE A 694 -8.33 -43.88 13.57
N LEU A 695 -9.28 -44.00 12.61
CA LEU A 695 -10.17 -45.16 12.39
C LEU A 695 -11.18 -44.89 11.25
N PRO A 696 -11.16 -45.63 10.12
CA PRO A 696 -12.12 -45.45 9.03
C PRO A 696 -13.41 -46.29 9.22
N ARG A 697 -14.56 -45.75 8.79
CA ARG A 697 -15.79 -46.53 8.51
C ARG A 697 -15.73 -47.17 7.11
N LYS A 698 -16.67 -48.06 6.78
CA LYS A 698 -16.33 -49.35 6.18
C LYS A 698 -17.12 -49.71 4.90
N ASP A 699 -17.53 -48.70 4.13
CA ASP A 699 -18.67 -48.85 3.22
C ASP A 699 -18.36 -48.46 1.75
N ILE A 700 -17.13 -48.72 1.27
CA ILE A 700 -16.76 -48.58 -0.16
C ILE A 700 -16.11 -49.88 -0.66
N LYS A 701 -16.63 -50.43 -1.77
CA LYS A 701 -15.96 -51.52 -2.52
C LYS A 701 -14.81 -50.93 -3.34
N PRO A 702 -13.63 -51.58 -3.39
CA PRO A 702 -12.49 -51.03 -4.11
C PRO A 702 -12.61 -51.28 -5.61
N ASP A 703 -12.90 -50.23 -6.38
CA ASP A 703 -12.61 -50.25 -7.81
C ASP A 703 -11.10 -50.05 -8.04
N LEU A 704 -10.54 -51.02 -8.77
CA LEU A 704 -9.24 -51.09 -9.43
C LEU A 704 -8.23 -49.98 -9.12
N GLN A 705 -7.38 -50.23 -8.12
CA GLN A 705 -6.09 -49.54 -7.99
C GLN A 705 -5.19 -49.87 -9.20
N PHE A 706 -5.01 -48.92 -10.11
CA PHE A 706 -3.87 -48.96 -11.02
C PHE A 706 -2.58 -48.68 -10.23
N MET A 707 -1.60 -49.58 -10.34
CA MET A 707 -0.27 -49.36 -9.75
C MET A 707 0.44 -48.18 -10.44
N PRO A 708 1.21 -47.35 -9.72
CA PRO A 708 2.06 -46.35 -10.36
C PRO A 708 3.10 -47.07 -11.25
N ARG A 709 3.16 -46.73 -12.54
CA ARG A 709 4.21 -47.24 -13.45
C ARG A 709 5.58 -46.85 -12.86
N GLN A 710 6.51 -47.80 -12.82
CA GLN A 710 7.89 -47.56 -12.40
C GLN A 710 8.57 -46.57 -13.36
N GLY A 711 9.24 -45.56 -12.81
CA GLY A 711 9.98 -44.58 -13.60
C GLY A 711 11.44 -44.98 -13.85
N GLN A 712 11.81 -45.11 -15.12
CA GLN A 712 13.17 -45.01 -15.71
C GLN A 712 13.00 -45.18 -17.25
N ASN A 713 13.77 -44.53 -18.14
CA ASN A 713 15.13 -44.03 -18.06
C ASN A 713 15.30 -42.58 -18.52
N SER A 714 16.38 -41.93 -18.07
CA SER A 714 16.88 -40.66 -18.60
C SER A 714 17.68 -40.88 -19.90
N GLY A 715 17.08 -40.58 -21.05
CA GLY A 715 17.79 -40.43 -22.33
C GLY A 715 18.48 -39.06 -22.46
N PRO A 716 19.52 -38.92 -23.29
CA PRO A 716 20.27 -37.66 -23.42
C PRO A 716 19.51 -36.62 -24.24
N ASN A 717 19.44 -35.39 -23.69
CA ASN A 717 19.04 -34.10 -24.26
C ASN A 717 18.52 -34.05 -25.72
N GLY A 718 17.25 -33.67 -25.87
CA GLY A 718 16.62 -33.35 -27.16
C GLY A 718 15.48 -34.31 -27.47
N VAL A 719 14.27 -34.01 -26.97
CA VAL A 719 13.07 -34.80 -27.27
C VAL A 719 12.38 -34.17 -28.47
N ASP A 720 12.29 -34.92 -29.56
CA ASP A 720 11.40 -34.59 -30.67
C ASP A 720 9.96 -34.83 -30.22
N VAL A 721 9.11 -33.81 -30.35
CA VAL A 721 7.68 -33.90 -29.98
C VAL A 721 6.96 -34.89 -30.91
N ASP A 722 7.41 -35.02 -32.15
CA ASP A 722 6.85 -35.97 -33.12
C ASP A 722 7.19 -37.42 -32.70
N GLU A 723 8.41 -37.68 -32.21
CA GLU A 723 8.76 -39.00 -31.65
C GLU A 723 7.94 -39.32 -30.39
N PHE A 724 7.74 -38.35 -29.49
CA PHE A 724 6.90 -38.53 -28.31
C PHE A 724 5.45 -38.88 -28.67
N ILE A 725 4.84 -38.16 -29.62
CA ILE A 725 3.47 -38.40 -30.07
C ILE A 725 3.35 -39.77 -30.74
N ASN A 726 4.26 -40.12 -31.65
CA ASN A 726 4.22 -41.40 -32.37
C ASN A 726 4.41 -42.60 -31.43
N VAL A 727 5.29 -42.50 -30.41
CA VAL A 727 5.43 -43.55 -29.38
C VAL A 727 4.16 -43.70 -28.55
N ARG A 728 3.49 -42.60 -28.18
CA ARG A 728 2.24 -42.66 -27.39
C ARG A 728 1.05 -43.18 -28.19
N LEU A 729 0.90 -42.81 -29.46
CA LEU A 729 -0.09 -43.44 -30.35
C LEU A 729 0.14 -44.96 -30.41
N HIS A 730 1.40 -45.38 -30.60
CA HIS A 730 1.71 -46.80 -30.75
C HIS A 730 1.54 -47.60 -29.44
N GLU A 731 1.72 -46.98 -28.26
CA GLU A 731 1.33 -47.59 -26.98
C GLU A 731 -0.19 -47.71 -26.82
N ALA A 732 -0.96 -46.69 -27.22
CA ALA A 732 -2.42 -46.67 -27.10
C ALA A 732 -3.11 -47.68 -28.04
N ASP A 733 -2.69 -47.73 -29.31
CA ASP A 733 -3.22 -48.65 -30.33
C ASP A 733 -3.03 -50.14 -29.97
N ASN A 734 -2.06 -50.44 -29.10
CA ASN A 734 -1.76 -51.80 -28.63
C ASN A 734 -2.30 -52.12 -27.23
N ASP A 735 -2.95 -51.17 -26.54
CA ASP A 735 -3.52 -51.43 -25.21
C ASP A 735 -4.91 -52.08 -25.34
N PRO A 736 -5.08 -53.37 -24.96
CA PRO A 736 -6.37 -54.07 -25.07
C PRO A 736 -7.41 -53.57 -24.06
N THR A 737 -7.06 -52.61 -23.20
CA THR A 737 -7.96 -51.93 -22.25
C THR A 737 -8.23 -50.47 -22.62
N ALA A 738 -7.76 -50.00 -23.79
CA ALA A 738 -8.03 -48.65 -24.26
C ALA A 738 -9.54 -48.38 -24.44
N PRO A 739 -10.03 -47.20 -24.02
CA PRO A 739 -11.41 -46.76 -24.29
C PRO A 739 -11.67 -46.53 -25.80
N PRO A 740 -12.93 -46.40 -26.23
CA PRO A 740 -13.28 -46.24 -27.65
C PRO A 740 -12.59 -45.06 -28.34
N TYR A 741 -12.41 -45.18 -29.66
CA TYR A 741 -11.59 -44.29 -30.51
C TYR A 741 -11.88 -42.78 -30.44
N ASP A 742 -13.07 -42.35 -29.98
CA ASP A 742 -13.45 -40.94 -29.85
C ASP A 742 -13.25 -40.36 -28.42
N SER A 743 -12.53 -41.06 -27.53
CA SER A 743 -12.25 -40.59 -26.17
C SER A 743 -10.94 -39.78 -26.09
N ILE A 744 -11.01 -38.59 -25.47
CA ILE A 744 -9.84 -37.71 -25.29
C ILE A 744 -8.89 -38.30 -24.23
N GLN A 745 -7.66 -38.60 -24.63
CA GLN A 745 -6.60 -39.04 -23.73
C GLN A 745 -5.59 -37.91 -23.46
N ILE A 746 -5.37 -37.61 -22.17
CA ILE A 746 -4.48 -36.54 -21.74
C ILE A 746 -3.09 -37.12 -21.46
N TYR A 747 -2.11 -36.73 -22.29
CA TYR A 747 -0.71 -37.11 -22.13
C TYR A 747 0.10 -35.95 -21.54
N GLY A 748 0.42 -36.04 -20.25
CA GLY A 748 1.27 -35.05 -19.59
C GLY A 748 2.71 -35.09 -20.11
N TYR A 749 3.17 -34.00 -20.73
CA TYR A 749 4.56 -33.82 -21.13
C TYR A 749 5.14 -32.53 -20.51
N GLU A 750 5.76 -32.66 -19.34
CA GLU A 750 6.59 -31.61 -18.75
C GLU A 750 8.03 -31.76 -19.21
N GLY A 751 8.33 -31.25 -20.41
CA GLY A 751 9.70 -31.10 -20.88
C GLY A 751 10.49 -30.18 -19.95
N ARG A 752 11.65 -30.63 -19.46
CA ARG A 752 12.49 -29.83 -18.56
C ARG A 752 13.25 -28.73 -19.33
N GLY A 753 12.88 -27.47 -19.10
CA GLY A 753 13.79 -26.34 -19.35
C GLY A 753 13.35 -25.26 -20.34
N SER A 754 12.05 -24.92 -20.42
CA SER A 754 11.66 -23.61 -20.99
C SER A 754 11.72 -22.52 -19.91
N VAL A 755 12.20 -21.33 -20.27
CA VAL A 755 12.27 -20.15 -19.37
C VAL A 755 10.96 -19.36 -19.36
N ALA A 756 9.99 -19.74 -20.21
CA ALA A 756 8.62 -19.22 -20.14
C ALA A 756 7.89 -19.86 -18.95
N GLY A 757 7.41 -19.02 -18.02
CA GLY A 757 6.66 -19.45 -16.85
C GLY A 757 5.29 -20.06 -17.20
N SER A 758 4.65 -20.68 -16.20
CA SER A 758 3.34 -21.33 -16.31
C SER A 758 2.31 -20.50 -17.08
N LEU A 759 1.60 -21.13 -18.03
CA LEU A 759 0.55 -20.52 -18.87
C LEU A 759 -0.76 -20.25 -18.11
N SER A 760 -0.65 -19.62 -16.95
CA SER A 760 -1.77 -19.14 -16.12
C SER A 760 -1.74 -17.61 -15.99
N SER A 761 -1.09 -16.94 -16.96
CA SER A 761 -0.89 -15.48 -16.98
C SER A 761 -0.79 -15.02 -18.43
N LEU A 762 -1.94 -14.78 -19.06
CA LEU A 762 -2.05 -14.19 -20.39
C LEU A 762 -2.93 -12.94 -20.34
N GLU A 763 -2.36 -11.85 -19.83
CA GLU A 763 -2.68 -10.53 -20.36
C GLU A 763 -1.38 -9.81 -20.76
N THR A 764 -1.34 -9.43 -22.04
CA THR A 764 -0.46 -8.44 -22.69
C THR A 764 1.05 -8.41 -22.41
N ALA A 765 1.85 -8.76 -23.44
CA ALA A 765 2.96 -7.93 -23.91
C ALA A 765 3.48 -8.34 -25.31
N SER A 766 3.76 -7.35 -26.16
CA SER A 766 4.52 -7.41 -27.44
C SER A 766 3.91 -8.24 -28.59
N SER A 767 4.10 -7.90 -29.87
CA SER A 767 4.47 -6.63 -30.54
C SER A 767 4.25 -6.81 -32.05
N GLU A 768 4.15 -5.72 -32.82
CA GLU A 768 4.06 -5.73 -34.28
C GLU A 768 5.01 -6.74 -34.93
N SER A 769 4.45 -7.83 -35.45
CA SER A 769 5.13 -8.81 -36.29
C SER A 769 4.05 -9.57 -37.05
N ASP A 770 4.00 -9.37 -38.37
CA ASP A 770 3.02 -10.03 -39.23
C ASP A 770 3.29 -11.54 -39.26
N GLN A 771 2.48 -12.28 -38.52
CA GLN A 771 2.57 -13.74 -38.47
C GLN A 771 2.01 -14.31 -39.77
N ASN A 772 2.88 -14.65 -40.72
CA ASN A 772 2.46 -15.29 -41.97
C ASN A 772 2.14 -16.78 -41.71
N PHE A 773 0.87 -17.15 -41.95
CA PHE A 773 0.32 -18.50 -41.77
C PHE A 773 0.24 -19.35 -43.05
N ASP A 774 0.83 -18.92 -44.17
CA ASP A 774 0.73 -19.60 -45.48
C ASP A 774 1.20 -21.06 -45.46
N TYR A 775 2.15 -21.42 -44.60
CA TYR A 775 2.69 -22.79 -44.47
C TYR A 775 1.63 -23.83 -44.07
N LEU A 776 0.53 -23.41 -43.43
CA LEU A 776 -0.60 -24.29 -43.08
C LEU A 776 -1.29 -24.89 -44.32
N ARG A 777 -1.10 -24.30 -45.50
CA ARG A 777 -1.64 -24.80 -46.77
C ARG A 777 -0.86 -26.01 -47.30
N GLU A 778 0.40 -26.17 -46.90
CA GLU A 778 1.26 -27.29 -47.31
C GLU A 778 0.96 -28.58 -46.52
N TRP A 779 0.32 -28.46 -45.35
CA TRP A 779 0.00 -29.58 -44.45
C TRP A 779 -1.20 -30.43 -44.91
N GLY A 780 -1.72 -30.15 -46.11
CA GLY A 780 -2.73 -30.96 -46.79
C GLY A 780 -4.15 -30.39 -46.75
N PRO A 781 -5.08 -31.00 -47.51
CA PRO A 781 -6.36 -30.38 -47.87
C PRO A 781 -7.31 -30.11 -46.69
N ARG A 782 -7.10 -30.74 -45.53
CA ARG A 782 -7.89 -30.49 -44.31
C ARG A 782 -7.55 -29.16 -43.63
N PHE A 783 -6.32 -28.66 -43.78
CA PHE A 783 -5.84 -27.44 -43.13
C PHE A 783 -5.99 -26.18 -43.99
N ARG A 784 -6.31 -26.34 -45.30
CA ARG A 784 -6.54 -25.23 -46.23
C ARG A 784 -7.53 -24.18 -45.70
N ARG A 785 -8.65 -24.63 -45.12
CA ARG A 785 -9.70 -23.75 -44.57
C ARG A 785 -9.23 -22.97 -43.33
N LEU A 786 -8.28 -23.52 -42.58
CA LEU A 786 -7.65 -22.87 -41.43
C LEU A 786 -6.67 -21.79 -41.92
N GLY A 787 -5.83 -22.12 -42.90
CA GLY A 787 -4.96 -21.15 -43.57
C GLY A 787 -5.76 -19.98 -44.17
N GLU A 788 -6.87 -20.25 -44.86
CA GLU A 788 -7.77 -19.22 -45.40
C GLU A 788 -8.35 -18.29 -44.32
N LEU A 789 -8.66 -18.82 -43.12
CA LEU A 789 -9.23 -18.02 -42.02
C LEU A 789 -8.22 -17.04 -41.40
N TYR A 790 -6.94 -17.42 -41.35
CA TYR A 790 -5.85 -16.62 -40.75
C TYR A 790 -5.00 -15.84 -41.77
N SER A 791 -5.26 -15.98 -43.07
CA SER A 791 -4.60 -15.19 -44.13
C SER A 791 -5.27 -13.82 -44.39
N VAL A 792 -6.24 -13.40 -43.57
CA VAL A 792 -7.03 -12.19 -43.79
C VAL A 792 -6.27 -10.95 -43.32
N GLY A 793 -5.36 -10.45 -44.16
CA GLY A 793 -4.48 -9.34 -43.79
C GLY A 793 -3.92 -8.45 -44.91
N GLU A 794 -4.33 -8.60 -46.18
CA GLU A 794 -3.68 -7.80 -47.27
C GLU A 794 -4.55 -7.37 -48.47
N SER A 795 -5.86 -7.69 -48.54
CA SER A 795 -6.67 -7.39 -49.75
C SER A 795 -7.37 -6.01 -49.80
N ASP A 796 -7.54 -5.33 -48.66
CA ASP A 796 -8.44 -4.16 -48.57
C ASP A 796 -7.68 -2.82 -48.53
N LYS A 797 -6.59 -2.73 -49.30
CA LYS A 797 -5.86 -1.50 -49.62
C LYS A 797 -5.74 -1.28 -51.13
N GLU A 798 -6.88 -1.11 -51.82
CA GLU A 798 -7.01 -0.28 -53.04
C GLU A 798 -8.46 -0.24 -53.57
N THR A 799 -9.29 0.67 -53.04
CA THR A 799 -10.22 1.55 -53.80
C THR A 799 -10.80 2.63 -52.88
#